data_AF-A0A8B8B772-F1
#
_entry.id   AF-A0A8B8B772-F1
#
_cell.length_a   1.000
_cell.length_b   1.000
_cell.length_c   1.000
_cell.angle_alpha   90.00
_cell.angle_beta   90.00
_cell.angle_gamma   90.00
#
_symmetry.space_group_name_H-M   'P 1'
#
loop_
_entity.id
_entity.type
_entity.pdbx_description
1 polymer ?
#
loop_
_entity_poly.entity_id
_entity_poly.type
_entity_poly.pdbx_seq_one_letter_code
_entity_poly.pdbx_strand_id
1 'polypeptide(L)'
;MPKSYRCAVCGRTHLKQRRPIKTKQLKRYVTKLINREIQSNDVICDKCRAAYRKTVTKSRTTQKQASLIEGVISDKEDAEFVVDIESTTSEVLRSPKNINLHVQSATSSHKYCVICKEHLSKAKKSCIIPLNARTQSFIEKGIFIDSQARCCVNHLTNKIFSDKALELLKSKYSKTLFNRTDIVTLLENVRKTFSLSSSVNFENLQLLSDSVCYSLTGLSKEHFEDVVSHLSSLRNSSVRTIRTCVAILLTKLRTGLPNHLLGVIFSLTKDQIQRCIHSGRTCLMQDFVPVHVGFHHISHADFVTQHTTPLSKKKFSSNSDDAAIVVLDGTYIYIQKSSDYAFQRMSFSVYKHRPLVKPMVIVGTDGYILSILGPYYAKNNDASITKHILKTNTEGMKSWLNDNDIFIVDRGFRDVSAYLVEEGFNVEMPQYLRKGNKQHNTEEANTSRLVTKVRWVVESVNSRIKQWKFFDKVVSNHYIPYIGDFLRIVCSLLNCYRPQLANMDPSTEEIANKMLVRSAMSNDVQKMVEEEGLLKKRSIFKKVEMNTSGFSLPLPDFPILSMDKLREITLGIYQLKEAKNYMSDNFTDNQYEVYVCNPIDHLLRVKLKSRHSSSVRHTVFIHYTQDGEIVGWYCTCKVGARVVGCCAHVASVLWYLGYHRFQGTDLHQVKFHSSITDASFLPETDSEMDSGSDNNPEE
;
A
#
# COMPACT_ATOMS: atom_id res chain seq x y z
N MET A 1 20.28 -34.29 -76.52
CA MET A 1 19.55 -34.23 -75.24
C MET A 1 20.14 -33.16 -74.33
N PRO A 2 19.35 -32.31 -73.66
CA PRO A 2 19.89 -31.36 -72.70
C PRO A 2 20.43 -32.09 -71.46
N LYS A 3 21.70 -31.89 -71.10
CA LYS A 3 22.31 -32.48 -69.90
C LYS A 3 21.66 -31.89 -68.65
N SER A 4 20.91 -32.70 -67.91
CA SER A 4 20.24 -32.30 -66.68
C SER A 4 21.00 -32.82 -65.45
N TYR A 5 21.30 -31.97 -64.47
CA TYR A 5 22.00 -32.38 -63.25
C TYR A 5 21.11 -32.31 -62.00
N ARG A 6 21.28 -33.28 -61.10
CA ARG A 6 20.54 -33.42 -59.83
C ARG A 6 21.24 -32.67 -58.69
N CYS A 7 20.49 -31.84 -57.97
CA CYS A 7 21.03 -31.08 -56.84
C CYS A 7 21.29 -31.99 -55.63
N ALA A 8 22.48 -31.93 -55.03
CA ALA A 8 22.85 -32.73 -53.86
C ALA A 8 22.02 -32.39 -52.60
N VAL A 9 21.58 -31.13 -52.44
CA VAL A 9 20.86 -30.67 -51.23
C VAL A 9 19.37 -30.97 -51.28
N CYS A 10 18.69 -30.65 -52.38
CA CYS A 10 17.23 -30.82 -52.49
C CYS A 10 16.81 -32.04 -53.31
N GLY A 11 17.75 -32.78 -53.89
CA GLY A 11 17.49 -34.00 -54.66
C GLY A 11 16.75 -33.81 -55.99
N ARG A 12 16.38 -32.59 -56.37
CA ARG A 12 15.63 -32.28 -57.60
C ARG A 12 16.54 -31.95 -58.78
N THR A 13 16.12 -32.34 -59.97
CA THR A 13 16.81 -32.04 -61.24
C THR A 13 16.47 -30.61 -61.66
N HIS A 14 17.46 -29.72 -61.63
CA HIS A 14 17.23 -28.27 -61.76
C HIS A 14 18.18 -27.58 -62.74
N LEU A 15 19.23 -28.25 -63.18
CA LEU A 15 20.40 -27.59 -63.73
C LEU A 15 20.57 -27.96 -65.20
N LYS A 16 20.58 -26.94 -66.08
CA LYS A 16 21.06 -27.04 -67.47
C LYS A 16 22.60 -26.89 -67.58
N GLN A 17 23.26 -26.43 -66.51
CA GLN A 17 24.71 -26.22 -66.41
C GLN A 17 25.27 -26.85 -65.11
N ARG A 18 26.43 -27.52 -65.19
CA ARG A 18 27.10 -28.15 -64.04
C ARG A 18 27.66 -27.07 -63.10
N ARG A 19 27.13 -26.98 -61.87
CA ARG A 19 27.59 -26.02 -60.84
C ARG A 19 28.26 -26.76 -59.67
N PRO A 20 29.58 -26.98 -59.73
CA PRO A 20 30.30 -27.76 -58.72
C PRO A 20 30.47 -27.01 -57.39
N ILE A 21 30.58 -27.77 -56.31
CA ILE A 21 30.79 -27.26 -54.95
C ILE A 21 32.30 -27.08 -54.71
N LYS A 22 32.83 -25.90 -55.05
CA LYS A 22 34.28 -25.64 -55.06
C LYS A 22 34.86 -25.12 -53.72
N THR A 23 34.13 -24.27 -53.00
CA THR A 23 34.64 -23.58 -51.81
C THR A 23 34.52 -24.41 -50.52
N LYS A 24 35.55 -24.40 -49.66
CA LYS A 24 35.60 -25.15 -48.38
C LYS A 24 34.40 -24.86 -47.46
N GLN A 25 33.95 -23.60 -47.40
CA GLN A 25 32.78 -23.20 -46.61
C GLN A 25 31.46 -23.75 -47.17
N LEU A 26 31.27 -23.69 -48.50
CA LEU A 26 30.10 -24.28 -49.15
C LEU A 26 30.11 -25.81 -49.04
N LYS A 27 31.28 -26.46 -49.10
CA LYS A 27 31.43 -27.90 -48.85
C LYS A 27 30.95 -28.26 -47.45
N ARG A 28 31.47 -27.59 -46.40
CA ARG A 28 31.01 -27.79 -45.01
C ARG A 28 29.51 -27.59 -44.84
N TYR A 29 28.95 -26.54 -45.43
CA TYR A 29 27.51 -26.26 -45.37
C TYR A 29 26.67 -27.37 -46.00
N VAL A 30 27.06 -27.82 -47.20
CA VAL A 30 26.33 -28.87 -47.90
C VAL A 30 26.49 -30.23 -47.21
N THR A 31 27.70 -30.61 -46.77
CA THR A 31 27.95 -31.84 -46.00
C THR A 31 27.08 -31.94 -44.75
N LYS A 32 26.89 -30.83 -44.02
CA LYS A 32 26.01 -30.78 -42.84
C LYS A 32 24.55 -31.04 -43.19
N LEU A 33 24.09 -30.66 -44.38
CA LEU A 33 22.69 -30.81 -44.80
C LEU A 33 22.39 -32.20 -45.37
N ILE A 34 23.35 -32.80 -46.07
CA ILE A 34 23.16 -34.10 -46.74
C ILE A 34 23.66 -35.28 -45.90
N ASN A 35 24.34 -35.00 -44.79
CA ASN A 35 24.93 -35.97 -43.86
C ASN A 35 25.79 -37.06 -44.53
N ARG A 36 26.51 -36.68 -45.59
CA ARG A 36 27.50 -37.50 -46.30
C ARG A 36 28.60 -36.63 -46.93
N GLU A 37 29.74 -37.24 -47.25
CA GLU A 37 30.80 -36.54 -47.97
C GLU A 37 30.39 -36.17 -49.40
N ILE A 38 30.95 -35.06 -49.89
CA ILE A 38 30.65 -34.49 -51.20
C ILE A 38 31.55 -35.15 -52.25
N GLN A 39 30.93 -35.79 -53.23
CA GLN A 39 31.63 -36.42 -54.35
C GLN A 39 31.92 -35.39 -55.45
N SER A 40 32.91 -35.67 -56.31
CA SER A 40 33.35 -34.78 -57.40
C SER A 40 32.24 -34.43 -58.42
N ASN A 41 31.19 -35.25 -58.47
CA ASN A 41 30.03 -35.08 -59.35
C ASN A 41 28.84 -34.36 -58.70
N ASP A 42 28.91 -34.06 -57.39
CA ASP A 42 27.85 -33.35 -56.69
C ASP A 42 27.77 -31.88 -57.11
N VAL A 43 26.54 -31.44 -57.42
CA VAL A 43 26.23 -30.06 -57.81
C VAL A 43 25.10 -29.48 -56.96
N ILE A 44 25.04 -28.15 -56.88
CA ILE A 44 24.02 -27.44 -56.10
C ILE A 44 23.19 -26.52 -57.01
N CYS A 45 21.86 -26.50 -56.83
CA CYS A 45 20.97 -25.60 -57.55
C CYS A 45 21.02 -24.16 -57.01
N ASP A 46 20.53 -23.21 -57.80
CA ASP A 46 20.59 -21.79 -57.45
C ASP A 46 19.77 -21.43 -56.22
N LYS A 47 18.62 -22.08 -56.00
CA LYS A 47 17.81 -21.88 -54.79
C LYS A 47 18.59 -22.28 -53.52
N CYS A 48 19.21 -23.46 -53.51
CA CYS A 48 20.01 -23.92 -52.38
C CYS A 48 21.28 -23.09 -52.18
N ARG A 49 21.88 -22.57 -53.27
CA ARG A 49 23.04 -21.68 -53.19
C ARG A 49 22.67 -20.28 -52.67
N ALA A 50 21.48 -19.77 -52.99
CA ALA A 50 20.96 -18.53 -52.45
C ALA A 50 20.67 -18.65 -50.94
N ALA A 51 20.16 -19.80 -50.48
CA ALA A 51 19.97 -20.07 -49.06
C ALA A 51 21.30 -20.02 -48.29
N TYR A 52 22.36 -20.61 -48.85
CA TYR A 52 23.72 -20.48 -48.30
C TYR A 52 24.22 -19.03 -48.24
N ARG A 53 23.99 -18.23 -49.29
CA ARG A 53 24.42 -16.81 -49.26
C ARG A 53 23.71 -16.04 -48.14
N LYS A 54 22.41 -16.29 -47.91
CA LYS A 54 21.66 -15.65 -46.81
C LYS A 54 22.21 -16.01 -45.44
N THR A 55 22.66 -17.25 -45.22
CA THR A 55 23.26 -17.65 -43.94
C THR A 55 24.63 -16.99 -43.72
N VAL A 56 25.47 -16.88 -44.75
CA VAL A 56 26.76 -16.19 -44.65
C VAL A 56 26.62 -14.69 -44.41
N THR A 57 25.60 -14.05 -44.99
CA THR A 57 25.37 -12.60 -44.83
C THR A 57 24.90 -12.26 -43.41
N LYS A 58 24.05 -13.10 -42.80
CA LYS A 58 23.62 -12.95 -41.40
C LYS A 58 24.78 -13.00 -40.40
N SER A 59 25.84 -13.77 -40.68
CA SER A 59 27.02 -13.86 -39.81
C SER A 59 27.95 -12.65 -39.89
N ARG A 60 27.92 -11.87 -40.99
CA ARG A 60 28.75 -10.66 -41.16
C ARG A 60 28.14 -9.42 -40.51
N THR A 61 26.82 -9.33 -40.41
CA THR A 61 26.15 -8.17 -39.78
C THR A 61 26.30 -8.17 -38.26
N THR A 62 26.40 -9.35 -37.63
CA THR A 62 26.64 -9.49 -36.18
C THR A 62 28.05 -9.07 -35.74
N GLN A 63 29.05 -9.19 -36.63
CA GLN A 63 30.43 -8.75 -36.32
C GLN A 63 30.63 -7.23 -36.39
N LYS A 64 29.76 -6.48 -37.09
CA LYS A 64 29.86 -5.00 -37.21
C LYS A 64 29.19 -4.23 -36.07
N GLN A 65 28.34 -4.89 -35.27
CA GLN A 65 27.71 -4.30 -34.07
C GLN A 65 28.52 -4.51 -32.79
N ALA A 66 29.46 -5.46 -32.79
CA ALA A 66 30.36 -5.72 -31.65
C ALA A 66 31.51 -4.70 -31.53
N SER A 67 31.96 -4.12 -32.65
CA SER A 67 33.11 -3.18 -32.69
C SER A 67 32.80 -1.74 -32.29
N LEU A 68 31.57 -1.44 -31.84
CA LEU A 68 31.16 -0.11 -31.37
C LEU A 68 30.96 -0.06 -29.84
N ILE A 69 31.18 -1.17 -29.14
CA ILE A 69 30.93 -1.31 -27.69
C ILE A 69 32.24 -1.50 -26.89
N GLU A 70 33.37 -1.82 -27.54
CA GLU A 70 34.71 -1.97 -26.93
C GLU A 70 35.44 -0.64 -26.64
N GLY A 71 34.71 0.40 -26.21
CA GLY A 71 35.31 1.69 -25.87
C GLY A 71 35.44 1.98 -24.38
N VAL A 72 34.73 1.26 -23.50
CA VAL A 72 34.64 1.65 -22.09
C VAL A 72 34.53 0.41 -21.21
N ILE A 73 35.54 0.26 -20.34
CA ILE A 73 35.69 -0.66 -19.20
C ILE A 73 36.68 -1.80 -19.45
N SER A 74 37.88 -1.56 -18.95
CA SER A 74 38.92 -2.53 -18.65
C SER A 74 38.60 -3.33 -17.40
N ASP A 75 39.30 -4.46 -17.31
CA ASP A 75 39.65 -5.23 -16.12
C ASP A 75 38.68 -6.33 -15.62
N LYS A 76 39.01 -7.51 -16.15
CA LYS A 76 39.34 -8.77 -15.45
C LYS A 76 38.23 -9.74 -15.06
N GLU A 77 38.39 -10.90 -15.71
CA GLU A 77 38.07 -12.26 -15.27
C GLU A 77 36.60 -12.71 -15.36
N ASP A 78 36.15 -12.98 -16.58
CA ASP A 78 35.19 -14.06 -16.82
C ASP A 78 35.80 -15.03 -17.85
N ALA A 79 36.10 -16.25 -17.38
CA ALA A 79 36.53 -17.35 -18.22
C ALA A 79 35.36 -17.79 -19.11
N GLU A 80 35.41 -17.41 -20.40
CA GLU A 80 34.56 -18.01 -21.42
C GLU A 80 34.82 -19.53 -21.48
N PHE A 81 33.74 -20.30 -21.36
CA PHE A 81 33.74 -21.76 -21.49
C PHE A 81 34.01 -22.16 -22.94
N VAL A 82 35.28 -22.18 -23.34
CA VAL A 82 35.74 -22.74 -24.61
C VAL A 82 35.89 -24.25 -24.44
N VAL A 83 35.06 -25.03 -25.12
CA VAL A 83 35.29 -26.47 -25.28
C VAL A 83 36.11 -26.66 -26.55
N ASP A 84 37.41 -26.86 -26.38
CA ASP A 84 38.27 -27.39 -27.43
C ASP A 84 37.82 -28.82 -27.78
N ILE A 85 37.41 -29.01 -29.03
CA ILE A 85 37.19 -30.35 -29.59
C ILE A 85 38.40 -30.67 -30.45
N GLU A 86 39.42 -31.23 -29.83
CA GLU A 86 40.43 -32.00 -30.54
C GLU A 86 39.76 -33.24 -31.14
N SER A 87 39.88 -33.38 -32.45
CA SER A 87 39.42 -34.54 -33.19
C SER A 87 40.33 -35.73 -32.93
N THR A 88 40.02 -36.54 -31.93
CA THR A 88 40.51 -37.92 -31.83
C THR A 88 39.45 -38.91 -32.28
N THR A 89 39.96 -39.93 -32.93
CA THR A 89 39.27 -40.95 -33.72
C THR A 89 38.17 -41.70 -32.97
N SER A 90 37.13 -42.03 -33.73
CA SER A 90 35.93 -42.78 -33.37
C SER A 90 36.19 -44.08 -32.57
N GLU A 91 36.07 -44.00 -31.24
CA GLU A 91 35.63 -45.12 -30.41
C GLU A 91 34.25 -44.80 -29.84
N VAL A 92 33.30 -45.73 -30.02
CA VAL A 92 31.95 -45.62 -29.46
C VAL A 92 32.04 -45.79 -27.94
N LEU A 93 32.29 -44.69 -27.22
CA LEU A 93 32.24 -44.64 -25.76
C LEU A 93 30.79 -44.89 -25.30
N ARG A 94 30.49 -46.12 -24.87
CA ARG A 94 29.27 -46.39 -24.09
C ARG A 94 29.41 -45.64 -22.76
N SER A 95 28.49 -44.72 -22.45
CA SER A 95 28.49 -44.02 -21.17
C SER A 95 28.55 -45.02 -20.00
N PRO A 96 29.48 -44.88 -19.05
CA PRO A 96 29.61 -45.82 -17.95
C PRO A 96 28.33 -45.84 -17.12
N LYS A 97 27.96 -47.01 -16.58
CA LYS A 97 26.73 -47.19 -15.78
C LYS A 97 26.67 -46.22 -14.59
N ASN A 98 27.84 -45.87 -14.05
CA ASN A 98 28.03 -44.92 -12.98
C ASN A 98 29.18 -43.95 -13.32
N ILE A 99 29.02 -42.67 -12.98
CA ILE A 99 30.01 -41.61 -13.19
C ILE A 99 30.41 -41.04 -11.83
N ASN A 100 31.71 -40.84 -11.62
CA ASN A 100 32.21 -40.23 -10.39
C ASN A 100 32.32 -38.72 -10.56
N LEU A 101 31.48 -37.96 -9.85
CA LEU A 101 31.43 -36.50 -9.93
C LEU A 101 31.99 -35.86 -8.66
N HIS A 102 32.64 -34.70 -8.80
CA HIS A 102 33.12 -33.87 -7.68
C HIS A 102 31.96 -33.13 -6.99
N VAL A 103 31.05 -33.90 -6.43
CA VAL A 103 29.90 -33.42 -5.67
C VAL A 103 30.01 -34.01 -4.27
N GLN A 104 29.89 -33.17 -3.25
CA GLN A 104 29.92 -33.62 -1.87
C GLN A 104 28.69 -34.48 -1.57
N SER A 105 28.84 -35.57 -0.83
CA SER A 105 27.70 -36.39 -0.40
C SER A 105 27.74 -36.80 1.06
N ALA A 106 26.54 -37.01 1.59
CA ALA A 106 26.33 -37.53 2.93
C ALA A 106 26.41 -39.07 2.94
N THR A 107 26.61 -39.63 4.13
CA THR A 107 26.55 -41.09 4.34
C THR A 107 25.16 -41.65 4.02
N SER A 108 25.08 -42.68 3.18
CA SER A 108 23.89 -43.52 3.05
C SER A 108 24.05 -44.76 3.93
N SER A 109 23.20 -44.91 4.95
CA SER A 109 23.14 -46.12 5.78
C SER A 109 21.70 -46.42 6.15
N HIS A 110 21.35 -47.69 6.13
CA HIS A 110 20.06 -48.16 6.62
C HIS A 110 19.99 -48.25 8.15
N LYS A 111 21.14 -48.25 8.83
CA LYS A 111 21.25 -48.44 10.29
C LYS A 111 21.44 -47.14 11.07
N TYR A 112 21.83 -46.04 10.41
CA TYR A 112 22.18 -44.78 11.08
C TYR A 112 21.51 -43.58 10.42
N CYS A 113 21.11 -42.59 11.23
CA CYS A 113 20.55 -41.33 10.74
C CYS A 113 21.62 -40.51 10.02
N VAL A 114 21.29 -39.99 8.83
CA VAL A 114 22.22 -39.13 8.06
C VAL A 114 22.57 -37.82 8.79
N ILE A 115 21.66 -37.30 9.60
CA ILE A 115 21.80 -36.02 10.31
C ILE A 115 22.51 -36.22 11.66
N CYS A 116 21.84 -36.82 12.64
CA CYS A 116 22.38 -36.96 14.01
C CYS A 116 23.36 -38.13 14.21
N LYS A 117 23.58 -38.98 13.20
CA LYS A 117 24.44 -40.19 13.25
C LYS A 117 24.05 -41.26 14.29
N GLU A 118 22.91 -41.10 14.95
CA GLU A 118 22.41 -42.10 15.90
C GLU A 118 21.89 -43.37 15.19
N HIS A 119 21.95 -44.50 15.90
CA HIS A 119 21.45 -45.78 15.40
C HIS A 119 19.92 -45.78 15.28
N LEU A 120 19.41 -46.18 14.12
CA LEU A 120 17.99 -46.28 13.81
C LEU A 120 17.45 -47.63 14.30
N SER A 121 16.90 -47.65 15.52
CA SER A 121 16.22 -48.82 16.10
C SER A 121 14.70 -48.71 15.98
N LYS A 122 13.97 -49.81 16.24
CA LYS A 122 12.50 -49.80 16.27
C LYS A 122 11.90 -48.78 17.26
N ALA A 123 12.67 -48.36 18.27
CA ALA A 123 12.25 -47.36 19.26
C ALA A 123 12.31 -45.91 18.75
N LYS A 124 13.14 -45.60 17.73
CA LYS A 124 13.24 -44.26 17.12
C LYS A 124 12.56 -44.25 15.74
N LYS A 125 11.47 -43.48 15.61
CA LYS A 125 10.77 -43.30 14.32
C LYS A 125 11.74 -42.71 13.28
N SER A 126 11.97 -43.46 12.22
CA SER A 126 12.84 -43.08 11.10
C SER A 126 12.08 -43.19 9.78
N CYS A 127 12.53 -42.44 8.78
CA CYS A 127 11.95 -42.49 7.44
C CYS A 127 13.05 -42.37 6.38
N ILE A 128 12.72 -42.80 5.16
CA ILE A 128 13.54 -42.50 3.98
C ILE A 128 13.43 -41.01 3.72
N ILE A 129 14.57 -40.36 3.48
CA ILE A 129 14.62 -38.91 3.32
C ILE A 129 13.83 -38.52 2.06
N PRO A 130 12.76 -37.71 2.20
CA PRO A 130 11.94 -37.31 1.07
C PRO A 130 12.72 -36.59 -0.02
N LEU A 131 12.26 -36.69 -1.27
CA LEU A 131 12.92 -36.06 -2.41
C LEU A 131 13.09 -34.54 -2.25
N ASN A 132 12.11 -33.87 -1.64
CA ASN A 132 12.16 -32.43 -1.39
C ASN A 132 13.31 -32.07 -0.42
N ALA A 133 13.45 -32.80 0.69
CA ALA A 133 14.56 -32.63 1.63
C ALA A 133 15.93 -32.92 1.01
N ARG A 134 16.04 -33.94 0.13
CA ARG A 134 17.28 -34.24 -0.60
C ARG A 134 17.64 -33.14 -1.59
N THR A 135 16.65 -32.61 -2.29
CA THR A 135 16.83 -31.49 -3.24
C THR A 135 17.21 -30.21 -2.51
N GLN A 136 16.60 -29.94 -1.35
CA GLN A 136 16.94 -28.83 -0.46
C GLN A 136 18.40 -28.88 0.00
N SER A 137 18.84 -30.03 0.52
CA SER A 137 20.24 -30.28 0.91
C SER A 137 21.22 -29.97 -0.21
N PHE A 138 20.89 -30.38 -1.44
CA PHE A 138 21.75 -30.14 -2.59
C PHE A 138 21.79 -28.67 -3.01
N ILE A 139 20.65 -27.97 -3.02
CA ILE A 139 20.57 -26.55 -3.40
C ILE A 139 21.23 -25.64 -2.36
N GLU A 140 20.96 -25.87 -1.06
CA GLU A 140 21.40 -24.96 0.00
C GLU A 140 22.80 -25.26 0.54
N LYS A 141 23.23 -26.54 0.54
CA LYS A 141 24.53 -26.96 1.10
C LYS A 141 25.47 -27.58 0.08
N GLY A 142 25.03 -27.82 -1.16
CA GLY A 142 25.83 -28.52 -2.17
C GLY A 142 26.05 -30.01 -1.84
N ILE A 143 25.31 -30.57 -0.87
CA ILE A 143 25.49 -31.95 -0.40
C ILE A 143 24.42 -32.85 -1.02
N PHE A 144 24.86 -33.84 -1.78
CA PHE A 144 24.01 -34.90 -2.33
C PHE A 144 23.65 -35.93 -1.25
N ILE A 145 22.38 -36.34 -1.24
CA ILE A 145 21.86 -37.39 -0.37
C ILE A 145 21.27 -38.48 -1.25
N ASP A 146 21.75 -39.70 -1.05
CA ASP A 146 21.28 -40.88 -1.76
C ASP A 146 19.80 -41.19 -1.51
N SER A 147 19.15 -41.84 -2.47
CA SER A 147 17.71 -42.15 -2.42
C SER A 147 17.31 -43.11 -1.31
N GLN A 148 18.23 -43.94 -0.83
CA GLN A 148 17.98 -44.91 0.23
C GLN A 148 18.37 -44.41 1.62
N ALA A 149 18.93 -43.20 1.70
CA ALA A 149 19.36 -42.58 2.93
C ALA A 149 18.17 -42.33 3.88
N ARG A 150 18.40 -42.53 5.18
CA ARG A 150 17.37 -42.42 6.23
C ARG A 150 17.72 -41.37 7.27
N CYS A 151 16.70 -40.70 7.80
CA CYS A 151 16.85 -39.81 8.95
C CYS A 151 15.76 -40.04 10.00
N CYS A 152 16.00 -39.56 11.21
CA CYS A 152 14.98 -39.45 12.25
C CYS A 152 13.87 -38.49 11.78
N VAL A 153 12.62 -38.81 12.09
CA VAL A 153 11.46 -38.02 11.63
C VAL A 153 11.45 -36.60 12.22
N ASN A 154 12.02 -36.40 13.41
CA ASN A 154 12.16 -35.10 14.07
C ASN A 154 13.09 -34.10 13.33
N HIS A 155 13.92 -34.56 12.40
CA HIS A 155 14.72 -33.68 11.55
C HIS A 155 13.94 -33.11 10.36
N LEU A 156 12.71 -33.58 10.15
CA LEU A 156 11.86 -33.14 9.06
C LEU A 156 10.68 -32.34 9.58
N THR A 157 10.34 -31.27 8.86
CA THR A 157 9.09 -30.53 9.02
C THR A 157 8.48 -30.42 7.64
N ASN A 158 7.22 -30.86 7.44
CA ASN A 158 6.55 -30.84 6.14
C ASN A 158 7.37 -31.45 4.97
N LYS A 159 8.08 -32.55 5.22
CA LYS A 159 8.92 -33.29 4.24
C LYS A 159 10.16 -32.53 3.73
N ILE A 160 10.57 -31.45 4.40
CA ILE A 160 11.86 -30.75 4.22
C ILE A 160 12.66 -30.81 5.53
N PHE A 161 13.96 -30.54 5.48
CA PHE A 161 14.79 -30.49 6.69
C PHE A 161 14.51 -29.22 7.49
N SER A 162 14.52 -29.33 8.83
CA SER A 162 14.56 -28.15 9.69
C SER A 162 15.94 -27.48 9.65
N ASP A 163 16.01 -26.19 9.98
CA ASP A 163 17.26 -25.41 9.93
C ASP A 163 18.37 -26.06 10.78
N LYS A 164 18.01 -26.51 11.99
CA LYS A 164 18.92 -27.26 12.88
C LYS A 164 19.43 -28.55 12.24
N ALA A 165 18.61 -29.23 11.45
CA ALA A 165 19.03 -30.45 10.75
C ALA A 165 19.98 -30.14 9.58
N LEU A 166 19.78 -29.02 8.88
CA LEU A 166 20.66 -28.58 7.79
C LEU A 166 22.03 -28.11 8.31
N GLU A 167 22.10 -27.51 9.49
CA GLU A 167 23.36 -27.15 10.14
C GLU A 167 24.17 -28.39 10.58
N LEU A 168 23.48 -29.42 11.07
CA LEU A 168 24.10 -30.67 11.49
C LEU A 168 24.50 -31.57 10.31
N LEU A 169 23.96 -31.33 9.13
CA LEU A 169 24.28 -32.10 7.93
C LEU A 169 25.71 -31.82 7.48
N LYS A 170 26.53 -32.88 7.44
CA LYS A 170 27.94 -32.82 7.01
C LYS A 170 28.20 -33.78 5.84
N SER A 171 29.00 -33.32 4.89
CA SER A 171 29.54 -34.17 3.82
C SER A 171 30.54 -35.17 4.40
N LYS A 172 30.48 -36.43 3.96
CA LYS A 172 31.53 -37.42 4.25
C LYS A 172 32.45 -37.65 3.07
N TYR A 173 31.92 -37.58 1.85
CA TYR A 173 32.67 -37.85 0.64
C TYR A 173 32.74 -36.59 -0.22
N SER A 174 33.92 -36.31 -0.78
CA SER A 174 34.15 -35.19 -1.70
C SER A 174 33.85 -35.54 -3.16
N LYS A 175 33.73 -36.84 -3.46
CA LYS A 175 33.35 -37.39 -4.76
C LYS A 175 32.19 -38.35 -4.57
N THR A 176 31.22 -38.29 -5.48
CA THR A 176 30.00 -39.08 -5.42
C THR A 176 29.81 -39.86 -6.71
N LEU A 177 29.46 -41.13 -6.56
CA LEU A 177 29.17 -42.01 -7.67
C LEU A 177 27.69 -41.86 -8.04
N PHE A 178 27.42 -41.31 -9.22
CA PHE A 178 26.06 -41.12 -9.74
C PHE A 178 25.73 -42.16 -10.79
N ASN A 179 24.56 -42.77 -10.72
CA ASN A 179 23.98 -43.50 -11.85
C ASN A 179 23.17 -42.55 -12.75
N ARG A 180 22.79 -43.02 -13.94
CA ARG A 180 21.98 -42.23 -14.90
C ARG A 180 20.68 -41.68 -14.28
N THR A 181 20.00 -42.48 -13.47
CA THR A 181 18.73 -42.11 -12.84
C THR A 181 18.94 -41.00 -11.81
N ASP A 182 20.02 -41.04 -11.03
CA ASP A 182 20.33 -40.03 -10.01
C ASP A 182 20.61 -38.67 -10.66
N ILE A 183 21.37 -38.65 -11.75
CA ILE A 183 21.70 -37.42 -12.49
C ILE A 183 20.43 -36.80 -13.07
N VAL A 184 19.62 -37.60 -13.78
CA VAL A 184 18.37 -37.11 -14.39
C VAL A 184 17.41 -36.62 -13.32
N THR A 185 17.23 -37.40 -12.24
CA THR A 185 16.34 -37.05 -11.13
C THR A 185 16.82 -35.77 -10.44
N LEU A 186 18.12 -35.62 -10.18
CA LEU A 186 18.67 -34.42 -9.57
C LEU A 186 18.47 -33.20 -10.45
N LEU A 187 18.83 -33.28 -11.74
CA LEU A 187 18.67 -32.18 -12.68
C LEU A 187 17.19 -31.80 -12.89
N GLU A 188 16.30 -32.78 -13.00
CA GLU A 188 14.85 -32.52 -13.12
C GLU A 188 14.28 -31.85 -11.87
N ASN A 189 14.69 -32.28 -10.68
CA ASN A 189 14.19 -31.69 -9.44
C ASN A 189 14.79 -30.33 -9.16
N VAL A 190 16.08 -30.12 -9.43
CA VAL A 190 16.69 -28.79 -9.43
C VAL A 190 15.95 -27.89 -10.42
N ARG A 191 15.73 -28.32 -11.66
CA ARG A 191 14.97 -27.56 -12.66
C ARG A 191 13.56 -27.23 -12.19
N LYS A 192 12.82 -28.20 -11.63
CA LYS A 192 11.47 -28.00 -11.08
C LYS A 192 11.50 -26.99 -9.93
N THR A 193 12.40 -27.17 -8.96
CA THR A 193 12.53 -26.26 -7.81
C THR A 193 12.91 -24.85 -8.24
N PHE A 194 13.87 -24.68 -9.16
CA PHE A 194 14.23 -23.37 -9.72
C PHE A 194 13.11 -22.73 -10.55
N SER A 195 12.32 -23.53 -11.28
CA SER A 195 11.12 -23.06 -11.96
C SER A 195 10.00 -22.64 -11.02
N LEU A 196 10.03 -23.09 -9.75
CA LEU A 196 9.07 -22.73 -8.71
C LEU A 196 9.58 -21.60 -7.82
N SER A 197 10.89 -21.42 -7.68
CA SER A 197 11.52 -20.45 -6.76
C SER A 197 11.88 -19.09 -7.38
N SER A 198 11.76 -18.92 -8.70
CA SER A 198 12.26 -17.73 -9.41
C SER A 198 11.21 -16.66 -9.76
N SER A 199 9.91 -16.89 -9.50
CA SER A 199 8.88 -15.89 -9.81
C SER A 199 7.69 -15.98 -8.87
N VAL A 200 7.10 -14.84 -8.53
CA VAL A 200 5.78 -14.80 -7.91
C VAL A 200 4.78 -15.43 -8.87
N ASN A 201 4.35 -16.65 -8.56
CA ASN A 201 3.51 -17.45 -9.45
C ASN A 201 2.08 -17.53 -8.92
N PHE A 202 1.18 -16.74 -9.52
CA PHE A 202 -0.26 -16.77 -9.21
C PHE A 202 -1.02 -17.89 -9.93
N GLU A 203 -0.35 -18.72 -10.75
CA GLU A 203 -0.97 -19.92 -11.34
C GLU A 203 -1.24 -21.00 -10.30
N ASN A 204 -0.38 -21.08 -9.27
CA ASN A 204 -0.54 -22.02 -8.17
C ASN A 204 -0.48 -21.30 -6.82
N LEU A 205 -1.64 -20.79 -6.40
CA LEU A 205 -1.82 -20.08 -5.12
C LEU A 205 -1.44 -20.93 -3.89
N GLN A 206 -1.35 -22.26 -3.99
CA GLN A 206 -0.90 -23.10 -2.87
C GLN A 206 0.58 -22.88 -2.53
N LEU A 207 1.38 -22.51 -3.53
CA LEU A 207 2.83 -22.30 -3.38
C LEU A 207 3.18 -20.88 -2.93
N LEU A 208 2.28 -19.93 -3.10
CA LEU A 208 2.43 -18.57 -2.57
C LEU A 208 2.12 -18.58 -1.07
N SER A 209 2.71 -17.73 -0.23
CA SER A 209 2.18 -17.53 1.13
C SER A 209 1.01 -16.53 1.11
N ASP A 210 0.11 -16.60 2.08
CA ASP A 210 -1.02 -15.64 2.15
C ASP A 210 -0.52 -14.21 2.41
N SER A 211 0.53 -14.07 3.23
CA SER A 211 1.20 -12.79 3.48
C SER A 211 1.80 -12.16 2.22
N VAL A 212 2.40 -12.96 1.33
CA VAL A 212 2.94 -12.48 0.05
C VAL A 212 1.80 -12.09 -0.89
N CYS A 213 0.74 -12.92 -0.98
CA CYS A 213 -0.46 -12.59 -1.76
C CYS A 213 -1.05 -11.24 -1.33
N TYR A 214 -1.23 -11.05 -0.03
CA TYR A 214 -1.77 -9.82 0.56
C TYR A 214 -0.83 -8.62 0.36
N SER A 215 0.48 -8.82 0.52
CA SER A 215 1.45 -7.74 0.33
C SER A 215 1.46 -7.23 -1.11
N LEU A 216 1.34 -8.13 -2.08
CA LEU A 216 1.34 -7.79 -3.49
C LEU A 216 -0.01 -7.29 -3.96
N THR A 217 -1.11 -8.00 -3.69
CA THR A 217 -2.43 -7.70 -4.29
C THR A 217 -3.35 -6.89 -3.38
N GLY A 218 -3.07 -6.87 -2.07
CA GLY A 218 -3.98 -6.31 -1.06
C GLY A 218 -5.08 -7.28 -0.59
N LEU A 219 -5.10 -8.52 -1.10
CA LEU A 219 -6.12 -9.53 -0.83
C LEU A 219 -5.50 -10.80 -0.23
N SER A 220 -6.25 -11.50 0.63
CA SER A 220 -5.92 -12.89 0.99
C SER A 220 -6.03 -13.77 -0.26
N LYS A 221 -5.48 -14.98 -0.23
CA LYS A 221 -5.61 -15.93 -1.35
C LYS A 221 -7.07 -16.26 -1.65
N GLU A 222 -7.88 -16.42 -0.61
CA GLU A 222 -9.30 -16.71 -0.72
C GLU A 222 -10.04 -15.58 -1.44
N HIS A 223 -9.87 -14.33 -0.97
CA HIS A 223 -10.48 -13.18 -1.62
C HIS A 223 -9.95 -12.96 -3.04
N PHE A 224 -8.67 -13.23 -3.29
CA PHE A 224 -8.10 -13.14 -4.63
C PHE A 224 -8.75 -14.16 -5.58
N GLU A 225 -8.93 -15.40 -5.14
CA GLU A 225 -9.57 -16.44 -5.95
C GLU A 225 -11.06 -16.13 -6.16
N ASP A 226 -11.74 -15.58 -5.15
CA ASP A 226 -13.10 -15.09 -5.25
C ASP A 226 -13.23 -14.03 -6.37
N VAL A 227 -12.38 -12.99 -6.38
CA VAL A 227 -12.35 -12.00 -7.48
C VAL A 227 -12.16 -12.67 -8.84
N VAL A 228 -11.22 -13.61 -8.94
CA VAL A 228 -10.94 -14.31 -10.21
C VAL A 228 -12.14 -15.15 -10.66
N SER A 229 -12.89 -15.74 -9.74
CA SER A 229 -14.06 -16.57 -10.04
C SER A 229 -15.22 -15.78 -10.64
N HIS A 230 -15.32 -14.47 -10.36
CA HIS A 230 -16.31 -13.57 -10.95
C HIS A 230 -15.99 -13.19 -12.41
N LEU A 231 -14.78 -13.46 -12.91
CA LEU A 231 -14.34 -13.02 -14.23
C LEU A 231 -14.74 -14.04 -15.31
N SER A 232 -15.64 -13.63 -16.21
CA SER A 232 -16.11 -14.45 -17.34
C SER A 232 -15.60 -13.95 -18.69
N SER A 233 -15.27 -12.66 -18.79
CA SER A 233 -14.85 -12.01 -20.04
C SER A 233 -13.36 -12.22 -20.39
N LEU A 234 -12.52 -12.56 -19.41
CA LEU A 234 -11.08 -12.76 -19.64
C LEU A 234 -10.77 -14.22 -19.96
N ARG A 235 -10.06 -14.44 -21.08
CA ARG A 235 -9.60 -15.78 -21.49
C ARG A 235 -8.11 -15.97 -21.23
N ASN A 236 -7.74 -17.21 -20.91
CA ASN A 236 -6.34 -17.62 -20.87
C ASN A 236 -5.70 -17.48 -22.27
N SER A 237 -4.40 -17.24 -22.30
CA SER A 237 -3.60 -17.26 -23.53
C SER A 237 -2.35 -18.11 -23.33
N SER A 238 -1.58 -18.33 -24.39
CA SER A 238 -0.32 -19.09 -24.34
C SER A 238 0.76 -18.46 -23.44
N VAL A 239 0.61 -17.19 -23.07
CA VAL A 239 1.64 -16.40 -22.36
C VAL A 239 1.21 -16.00 -20.95
N ARG A 240 -0.09 -16.02 -20.65
CA ARG A 240 -0.64 -15.53 -19.36
C ARG A 240 -1.99 -16.18 -19.09
N THR A 241 -2.30 -16.40 -17.82
CA THR A 241 -3.64 -16.78 -17.37
C THR A 241 -4.40 -15.59 -16.77
N ILE A 242 -5.69 -15.81 -16.51
CA ILE A 242 -6.56 -14.87 -15.82
C ILE A 242 -5.95 -14.44 -14.47
N ARG A 243 -5.49 -15.39 -13.65
CA ARG A 243 -4.89 -15.13 -12.33
C ARG A 243 -3.68 -14.21 -12.45
N THR A 244 -2.74 -14.52 -13.35
CA THR A 244 -1.55 -13.70 -13.55
C THR A 244 -1.89 -12.29 -14.03
N CYS A 245 -2.92 -12.12 -14.87
CA CYS A 245 -3.35 -10.78 -15.31
C CYS A 245 -3.90 -9.93 -14.17
N VAL A 246 -4.82 -10.50 -13.38
CA VAL A 246 -5.43 -9.83 -12.23
C VAL A 246 -4.37 -9.51 -11.19
N ALA A 247 -3.49 -10.47 -10.87
CA ALA A 247 -2.40 -10.29 -9.94
C ALA A 247 -1.48 -9.12 -10.32
N ILE A 248 -1.11 -8.98 -11.60
CA ILE A 248 -0.28 -7.87 -12.07
C ILE A 248 -0.97 -6.53 -11.88
N LEU A 249 -2.26 -6.43 -12.24
CA LEU A 249 -3.03 -5.20 -12.06
C LEU A 249 -3.16 -4.85 -10.58
N LEU A 250 -3.56 -5.79 -9.73
CA LEU A 250 -3.69 -5.55 -8.29
C LEU A 250 -2.34 -5.20 -7.68
N THR A 251 -1.25 -5.85 -8.10
CA THR A 251 0.10 -5.48 -7.66
C THR A 251 0.47 -4.07 -8.08
N LYS A 252 0.15 -3.66 -9.31
CA LYS A 252 0.33 -2.29 -9.78
C LYS A 252 -0.41 -1.29 -8.88
N LEU A 253 -1.68 -1.54 -8.59
CA LEU A 253 -2.53 -0.63 -7.80
C LEU A 253 -2.10 -0.58 -6.33
N ARG A 254 -1.80 -1.74 -5.75
CA ARG A 254 -1.43 -1.89 -4.34
C ARG A 254 -0.08 -1.25 -4.03
N THR A 255 0.92 -1.48 -4.88
CA THR A 255 2.31 -1.06 -4.61
C THR A 255 2.70 0.23 -5.33
N GLY A 256 2.02 0.58 -6.42
CA GLY A 256 2.38 1.70 -7.29
C GLY A 256 3.72 1.52 -8.00
N LEU A 257 4.22 0.29 -8.16
CA LEU A 257 5.51 0.03 -8.81
C LEU A 257 5.49 0.36 -10.31
N PRO A 258 6.62 0.81 -10.89
CA PRO A 258 6.75 1.00 -12.33
C PRO A 258 6.71 -0.34 -13.09
N ASN A 259 6.29 -0.31 -14.36
CA ASN A 259 6.02 -1.54 -15.12
C ASN A 259 7.27 -2.41 -15.36
N HIS A 260 8.48 -1.82 -15.38
CA HIS A 260 9.71 -2.61 -15.54
C HIS A 260 10.02 -3.45 -14.29
N LEU A 261 9.77 -2.93 -13.08
CA LEU A 261 9.92 -3.72 -11.84
C LEU A 261 8.84 -4.80 -11.73
N LEU A 262 7.61 -4.52 -12.17
CA LEU A 262 6.59 -5.57 -12.30
C LEU A 262 7.05 -6.65 -13.30
N GLY A 263 7.72 -6.25 -14.38
CA GLY A 263 8.32 -7.20 -15.33
C GLY A 263 9.35 -8.12 -14.69
N VAL A 264 10.18 -7.60 -13.78
CA VAL A 264 11.13 -8.42 -13.00
C VAL A 264 10.39 -9.38 -12.07
N ILE A 265 9.43 -8.89 -11.28
CA ILE A 265 8.68 -9.69 -10.28
C ILE A 265 7.93 -10.85 -10.93
N PHE A 266 7.29 -10.59 -12.07
CA PHE A 266 6.47 -11.57 -12.79
C PHE A 266 7.22 -12.27 -13.93
N SER A 267 8.52 -11.99 -14.13
CA SER A 267 9.32 -12.53 -15.25
C SER A 267 8.68 -12.30 -16.63
N LEU A 268 8.15 -11.10 -16.85
CA LEU A 268 7.48 -10.68 -18.07
C LEU A 268 8.10 -9.39 -18.64
N THR A 269 8.03 -9.23 -19.95
CA THR A 269 8.41 -7.98 -20.62
C THR A 269 7.46 -6.84 -20.25
N LYS A 270 7.95 -5.59 -20.34
CA LYS A 270 7.16 -4.38 -20.07
C LYS A 270 5.84 -4.35 -20.87
N ASP A 271 5.87 -4.79 -22.14
CA ASP A 271 4.70 -4.80 -23.03
C ASP A 271 3.68 -5.89 -22.64
N GLN A 272 4.16 -7.03 -22.12
CA GLN A 272 3.27 -8.03 -21.54
C GLN A 272 2.59 -7.49 -20.28
N ILE A 273 3.33 -6.83 -19.38
CA ILE A 273 2.76 -6.18 -18.18
C ILE A 273 1.69 -5.16 -18.57
N GLN A 274 1.94 -4.29 -19.54
CA GLN A 274 0.97 -3.30 -19.99
C GLN A 274 -0.30 -3.94 -20.55
N ARG A 275 -0.17 -5.00 -21.34
CA ARG A 275 -1.33 -5.78 -21.85
C ARG A 275 -2.11 -6.46 -20.74
N CYS A 276 -1.42 -6.98 -19.70
CA CYS A 276 -2.07 -7.55 -18.51
C CYS A 276 -2.88 -6.51 -17.76
N ILE A 277 -2.28 -5.34 -17.46
CA ILE A 277 -2.96 -4.22 -16.78
C ILE A 277 -4.19 -3.80 -17.58
N HIS A 278 -4.05 -3.62 -18.90
CA HIS A 278 -5.16 -3.23 -19.75
C HIS A 278 -6.30 -4.27 -19.73
N SER A 279 -5.99 -5.55 -19.93
CA SER A 279 -7.02 -6.60 -19.99
C SER A 279 -7.68 -6.83 -18.64
N GLY A 280 -6.89 -6.84 -17.55
CA GLY A 280 -7.41 -6.98 -16.19
C GLY A 280 -8.34 -5.83 -15.83
N ARG A 281 -7.99 -4.60 -16.23
CA ARG A 281 -8.84 -3.42 -16.01
C ARG A 281 -10.17 -3.57 -16.75
N THR A 282 -10.11 -3.86 -18.05
CA THR A 282 -11.32 -3.99 -18.88
C THR A 282 -12.25 -5.08 -18.34
N CYS A 283 -11.69 -6.23 -17.97
CA CYS A 283 -12.46 -7.35 -17.43
C CYS A 283 -13.07 -7.06 -16.05
N LEU A 284 -12.31 -6.51 -15.10
CA LEU A 284 -12.87 -6.14 -13.78
C LEU A 284 -13.93 -5.04 -13.90
N MET A 285 -13.74 -4.07 -14.79
CA MET A 285 -14.74 -3.04 -15.06
C MET A 285 -16.04 -3.59 -15.63
N GLN A 286 -15.98 -4.70 -16.36
CA GLN A 286 -17.14 -5.33 -16.98
C GLN A 286 -17.85 -6.31 -16.04
N ASP A 287 -17.09 -7.16 -15.35
CA ASP A 287 -17.65 -8.33 -14.65
C ASP A 287 -17.76 -8.12 -13.13
N PHE A 288 -16.91 -7.28 -12.53
CA PHE A 288 -16.79 -7.16 -11.06
C PHE A 288 -17.28 -5.81 -10.54
N VAL A 289 -16.97 -4.71 -11.21
CA VAL A 289 -17.37 -3.36 -10.76
C VAL A 289 -18.89 -3.18 -10.72
N PRO A 290 -19.66 -3.56 -11.76
CA PRO A 290 -21.11 -3.30 -11.82
C PRO A 290 -21.95 -4.02 -10.75
N VAL A 291 -21.37 -5.00 -10.05
CA VAL A 291 -22.05 -5.77 -8.98
C VAL A 291 -21.63 -5.35 -7.58
N HIS A 292 -20.80 -4.30 -7.46
CA HIS A 292 -20.22 -3.89 -6.17
C HIS A 292 -20.16 -2.37 -5.96
N VAL A 293 -20.18 -1.55 -7.01
CA VAL A 293 -20.15 -0.09 -6.96
C VAL A 293 -20.96 0.49 -8.12
N GLY A 294 -21.64 1.61 -7.87
CA GLY A 294 -22.47 2.33 -8.83
C GLY A 294 -23.92 2.34 -8.39
N PHE A 295 -24.67 3.36 -8.79
CA PHE A 295 -26.07 3.54 -8.38
C PHE A 295 -27.01 2.43 -8.88
N HIS A 296 -26.64 1.70 -9.92
CA HIS A 296 -27.44 0.60 -10.48
C HIS A 296 -27.29 -0.72 -9.70
N HIS A 297 -26.24 -0.85 -8.90
CA HIS A 297 -25.91 -2.09 -8.19
C HIS A 297 -26.81 -2.31 -6.97
N ILE A 298 -27.21 -1.23 -6.28
CA ILE A 298 -28.02 -1.29 -5.06
C ILE A 298 -29.24 -0.38 -5.20
N SER A 299 -30.41 -0.87 -4.78
CA SER A 299 -31.62 -0.06 -4.76
C SER A 299 -31.53 1.03 -3.69
N HIS A 300 -32.28 2.12 -3.86
CA HIS A 300 -32.36 3.18 -2.86
C HIS A 300 -32.82 2.62 -1.49
N ALA A 301 -33.90 1.83 -1.48
CA ALA A 301 -34.43 1.20 -0.27
C ALA A 301 -33.41 0.29 0.42
N ASP A 302 -32.70 -0.57 -0.33
CA ASP A 302 -31.66 -1.43 0.25
C ASP A 302 -30.52 -0.62 0.84
N PHE A 303 -30.11 0.48 0.20
CA PHE A 303 -29.08 1.36 0.74
C PHE A 303 -29.53 2.05 2.04
N VAL A 304 -30.78 2.52 2.11
CA VAL A 304 -31.37 3.11 3.32
C VAL A 304 -31.40 2.10 4.47
N THR A 305 -31.74 0.85 4.19
CA THR A 305 -31.80 -0.20 5.22
C THR A 305 -30.42 -0.69 5.63
N GLN A 306 -29.49 -0.88 4.69
CA GLN A 306 -28.23 -1.59 4.92
C GLN A 306 -27.04 -0.66 5.22
N HIS A 307 -27.07 0.60 4.75
CA HIS A 307 -25.90 1.51 4.78
C HIS A 307 -26.18 2.88 5.41
N THR A 308 -27.38 3.07 5.94
CA THR A 308 -27.72 4.24 6.77
C THR A 308 -27.79 3.85 8.24
N THR A 309 -26.73 4.15 8.97
CA THR A 309 -26.53 3.80 10.39
C THR A 309 -27.64 4.36 11.29
N PRO A 310 -28.08 3.61 12.30
CA PRO A 310 -29.08 4.08 13.27
C PRO A 310 -28.70 5.41 13.94
N LEU A 311 -27.41 5.58 14.28
CA LEU A 311 -26.87 6.83 14.81
C LEU A 311 -27.10 8.04 13.89
N SER A 312 -27.02 7.86 12.57
CA SER A 312 -27.19 8.94 11.60
C SER A 312 -28.67 9.20 11.33
N LYS A 313 -29.49 8.14 11.20
CA LYS A 313 -30.95 8.25 11.09
C LYS A 313 -31.53 9.05 12.25
N LYS A 314 -31.16 8.70 13.48
CA LYS A 314 -31.66 9.38 14.68
C LYS A 314 -31.33 10.87 14.72
N LYS A 315 -30.18 11.28 14.16
CA LYS A 315 -29.71 12.67 14.17
C LYS A 315 -30.31 13.55 13.08
N PHE A 316 -30.51 12.99 11.89
CA PHE A 316 -30.78 13.79 10.70
C PHE A 316 -32.08 13.41 9.99
N SER A 317 -32.60 12.20 10.19
CA SER A 317 -33.78 11.66 9.50
C SER A 317 -35.00 11.51 10.40
N SER A 318 -35.11 12.27 11.49
CA SER A 318 -36.15 12.10 12.52
C SER A 318 -37.60 12.18 12.02
N ASN A 319 -37.81 12.67 10.79
CA ASN A 319 -39.11 12.86 10.14
C ASN A 319 -39.36 11.92 8.94
N SER A 320 -38.37 11.08 8.55
CA SER A 320 -38.48 10.18 7.39
C SER A 320 -37.47 9.03 7.49
N ASP A 321 -37.93 7.84 7.89
CA ASP A 321 -37.07 6.64 8.02
C ASP A 321 -36.56 6.10 6.66
N ASP A 322 -37.16 6.58 5.57
CA ASP A 322 -36.87 6.18 4.19
C ASP A 322 -35.80 7.06 3.52
N ALA A 323 -35.25 8.08 4.21
CA ALA A 323 -34.26 8.97 3.62
C ALA A 323 -32.86 8.34 3.58
N ALA A 324 -32.22 8.35 2.41
CA ALA A 324 -30.82 7.97 2.27
C ALA A 324 -29.93 9.09 2.80
N ILE A 325 -28.91 8.72 3.60
CA ILE A 325 -27.89 9.67 4.05
C ILE A 325 -26.59 9.37 3.31
N VAL A 326 -26.24 10.25 2.37
CA VAL A 326 -25.02 10.15 1.58
C VAL A 326 -23.96 11.13 2.09
N VAL A 327 -22.75 10.63 2.31
CA VAL A 327 -21.59 11.45 2.70
C VAL A 327 -20.69 11.65 1.49
N LEU A 328 -20.44 12.90 1.11
CA LEU A 328 -19.63 13.23 -0.06
C LEU A 328 -18.31 13.89 0.35
N ASP A 329 -17.23 13.51 -0.33
CA ASP A 329 -15.94 14.19 -0.20
C ASP A 329 -15.13 14.10 -1.50
N GLY A 330 -14.53 15.22 -1.90
CA GLY A 330 -13.58 15.24 -3.00
C GLY A 330 -12.23 14.73 -2.52
N THR A 331 -11.68 13.70 -3.17
CA THR A 331 -10.27 13.31 -2.96
C THR A 331 -9.42 13.78 -4.13
N TYR A 332 -8.10 13.71 -4.00
CA TYR A 332 -7.16 14.17 -5.02
C TYR A 332 -6.18 13.07 -5.41
N ILE A 333 -6.01 12.82 -6.71
CA ILE A 333 -4.97 11.93 -7.24
C ILE A 333 -3.89 12.79 -7.86
N TYR A 334 -2.67 12.69 -7.33
CA TYR A 334 -1.55 13.46 -7.84
C TYR A 334 -1.03 12.86 -9.14
N ILE A 335 -0.74 13.73 -10.10
CA ILE A 335 -0.27 13.33 -11.43
C ILE A 335 1.04 14.02 -11.75
N GLN A 336 1.78 13.46 -12.71
CA GLN A 336 2.97 14.11 -13.25
C GLN A 336 2.63 15.46 -13.89
N LYS A 337 3.63 16.33 -13.99
CA LYS A 337 3.51 17.53 -14.83
C LYS A 337 3.27 17.09 -16.28
N SER A 338 2.30 17.69 -16.95
CA SER A 338 1.99 17.40 -18.34
C SER A 338 2.74 18.36 -19.28
N SER A 339 3.17 17.84 -20.44
CA SER A 339 3.63 18.64 -21.57
C SER A 339 2.48 19.26 -22.36
N ASP A 340 1.24 18.77 -22.18
CA ASP A 340 0.04 19.48 -22.61
C ASP A 340 -0.20 20.65 -21.63
N TYR A 341 0.19 21.84 -22.05
CA TYR A 341 0.07 23.06 -21.24
C TYR A 341 -1.37 23.42 -20.92
N ALA A 342 -2.34 23.11 -21.79
CA ALA A 342 -3.75 23.38 -21.53
C ALA A 342 -4.27 22.48 -20.41
N PHE A 343 -4.02 21.17 -20.52
CA PHE A 343 -4.33 20.22 -19.46
C PHE A 343 -3.60 20.57 -18.16
N GLN A 344 -2.30 20.88 -18.23
CA GLN A 344 -1.47 21.25 -17.08
C GLN A 344 -2.04 22.43 -16.29
N ARG A 345 -2.54 23.49 -16.96
CA ARG A 345 -3.17 24.63 -16.28
C ARG A 345 -4.46 24.22 -15.57
N MET A 346 -5.25 23.34 -16.19
CA MET A 346 -6.53 22.88 -15.66
C MET A 346 -6.38 21.89 -14.50
N SER A 347 -5.34 21.06 -14.53
CA SER A 347 -5.02 20.07 -13.51
C SER A 347 -4.16 20.62 -12.37
N PHE A 348 -3.68 21.87 -12.43
CA PHE A 348 -2.88 22.46 -11.35
C PHE A 348 -3.76 22.93 -10.20
N SER A 349 -3.49 22.43 -8.98
CA SER A 349 -4.14 22.92 -7.77
C SER A 349 -3.28 24.01 -7.11
N VAL A 350 -3.83 25.22 -7.02
CA VAL A 350 -3.18 26.33 -6.28
C VAL A 350 -3.04 25.95 -4.80
N TYR A 351 -4.09 25.39 -4.18
CA TYR A 351 -4.09 25.00 -2.77
C TYR A 351 -3.08 23.91 -2.40
N LYS A 352 -2.79 22.98 -3.33
CA LYS A 352 -1.83 21.88 -3.10
C LYS A 352 -0.47 22.13 -3.76
N HIS A 353 -0.33 23.26 -4.48
CA HIS A 353 0.84 23.64 -5.27
C HIS A 353 1.36 22.53 -6.20
N ARG A 354 0.46 21.72 -6.76
CA ARG A 354 0.83 20.61 -7.66
C ARG A 354 -0.28 20.12 -8.59
N PRO A 355 0.07 19.45 -9.70
CA PRO A 355 -0.90 18.81 -10.59
C PRO A 355 -1.65 17.66 -9.91
N LEU A 356 -2.97 17.65 -10.05
CA LEU A 356 -3.86 16.60 -9.57
C LEU A 356 -5.14 16.52 -10.40
N VAL A 357 -5.86 15.41 -10.24
CA VAL A 357 -7.26 15.27 -10.65
C VAL A 357 -8.11 14.93 -9.43
N LYS A 358 -9.40 15.24 -9.49
CA LYS A 358 -10.32 15.12 -8.35
C LYS A 358 -11.44 14.12 -8.64
N PRO A 359 -11.41 12.92 -8.09
CA PRO A 359 -12.61 12.08 -8.00
C PRO A 359 -13.51 12.51 -6.82
N MET A 360 -14.82 12.38 -6.99
CA MET A 360 -15.82 12.61 -5.94
C MET A 360 -16.25 11.27 -5.36
N VAL A 361 -16.03 11.07 -4.06
CA VAL A 361 -16.36 9.85 -3.35
C VAL A 361 -17.71 10.00 -2.67
N ILE A 362 -18.61 9.03 -2.88
CA ILE A 362 -19.97 9.02 -2.32
C ILE A 362 -20.12 7.74 -1.50
N VAL A 363 -20.39 7.89 -0.20
CA VAL A 363 -20.47 6.76 0.74
C VAL A 363 -21.71 6.81 1.61
N GLY A 364 -22.14 5.65 2.08
CA GLY A 364 -23.07 5.52 3.19
C GLY A 364 -22.44 5.92 4.52
N THR A 365 -23.27 6.04 5.55
CA THR A 365 -22.83 6.47 6.88
C THR A 365 -22.09 5.40 7.66
N ASP A 366 -22.07 4.16 7.16
CA ASP A 366 -21.24 3.03 7.59
C ASP A 366 -19.89 2.96 6.86
N GLY A 367 -19.68 3.80 5.85
CA GLY A 367 -18.51 3.82 4.98
C GLY A 367 -18.60 2.93 3.75
N TYR A 368 -19.77 2.35 3.44
CA TYR A 368 -20.03 1.65 2.19
C TYR A 368 -19.90 2.59 0.99
N ILE A 369 -19.16 2.20 -0.05
CA ILE A 369 -18.89 3.08 -1.19
C ILE A 369 -20.01 2.91 -2.22
N LEU A 370 -20.91 3.87 -2.32
CA LEU A 370 -22.01 3.85 -3.28
C LEU A 370 -21.50 4.08 -4.71
N SER A 371 -20.72 5.14 -4.93
CA SER A 371 -20.03 5.38 -6.20
C SER A 371 -18.81 6.29 -6.02
N ILE A 372 -17.93 6.28 -7.02
CA ILE A 372 -16.83 7.23 -7.19
C ILE A 372 -16.88 7.85 -8.58
N LEU A 373 -17.13 9.15 -8.64
CA LEU A 373 -17.39 9.87 -9.88
C LEU A 373 -16.18 10.68 -10.34
N GLY A 374 -16.10 10.89 -11.65
CA GLY A 374 -14.99 11.60 -12.30
C GLY A 374 -13.89 10.65 -12.82
N PRO A 375 -12.62 11.08 -12.84
CA PRO A 375 -12.08 12.25 -12.15
C PRO A 375 -12.34 13.59 -12.89
N TYR A 376 -12.36 14.69 -12.14
CA TYR A 376 -12.54 16.07 -12.59
C TYR A 376 -11.23 16.87 -12.52
N TYR A 377 -11.19 18.04 -13.17
CA TYR A 377 -10.03 18.93 -13.11
C TYR A 377 -9.82 19.55 -11.72
N ALA A 378 -8.55 19.81 -11.37
CA ALA A 378 -8.20 20.45 -10.10
C ALA A 378 -8.82 21.84 -9.92
N LYS A 379 -9.05 22.58 -11.01
CA LYS A 379 -9.65 23.92 -10.98
C LYS A 379 -11.09 23.91 -10.44
N ASN A 380 -11.80 22.80 -10.59
CA ASN A 380 -13.18 22.69 -10.15
C ASN A 380 -13.21 22.44 -8.64
N ASN A 381 -13.92 23.28 -7.89
CA ASN A 381 -14.17 23.06 -6.47
C ASN A 381 -15.28 22.00 -6.28
N ASP A 382 -15.41 21.50 -5.05
CA ASP A 382 -16.30 20.37 -4.77
C ASP A 382 -17.78 20.74 -5.02
N ALA A 383 -18.17 21.98 -4.70
CA ALA A 383 -19.48 22.52 -5.05
C ALA A 383 -19.79 22.47 -6.56
N SER A 384 -18.87 22.95 -7.41
CA SER A 384 -19.05 22.95 -8.86
C SER A 384 -19.10 21.54 -9.46
N ILE A 385 -18.33 20.60 -8.89
CA ILE A 385 -18.32 19.19 -9.29
C ILE A 385 -19.67 18.55 -8.94
N THR A 386 -20.17 18.71 -7.73
CA THR A 386 -21.47 18.16 -7.31
C THR A 386 -22.62 18.73 -8.14
N LYS A 387 -22.60 20.04 -8.42
CA LYS A 387 -23.60 20.65 -9.29
C LYS A 387 -23.58 20.05 -10.69
N HIS A 388 -22.40 19.80 -11.26
CA HIS A 388 -22.26 19.12 -12.55
C HIS A 388 -22.81 17.69 -12.50
N ILE A 389 -22.43 16.92 -11.47
CA ILE A 389 -22.87 15.53 -11.28
C ILE A 389 -24.40 15.42 -11.32
N LEU A 390 -25.10 16.25 -10.54
CA LEU A 390 -26.56 16.22 -10.45
C LEU A 390 -27.23 16.72 -11.74
N LYS A 391 -26.74 17.84 -12.31
CA LYS A 391 -27.32 18.39 -13.55
C LYS A 391 -27.18 17.46 -14.75
N THR A 392 -26.07 16.71 -14.83
CA THR A 392 -25.82 15.76 -15.92
C THR A 392 -26.34 14.36 -15.62
N ASN A 393 -26.92 14.14 -14.43
CA ASN A 393 -27.33 12.83 -13.94
C ASN A 393 -26.22 11.78 -14.10
N THR A 394 -24.98 12.14 -13.71
CA THR A 394 -23.81 11.28 -13.89
C THR A 394 -24.05 9.92 -13.21
N GLU A 395 -23.87 8.82 -13.96
CA GLU A 395 -24.16 7.44 -13.52
C GLU A 395 -25.60 7.19 -12.98
N GLY A 396 -26.55 8.08 -13.27
CA GLY A 396 -27.91 7.96 -12.78
C GLY A 396 -28.12 8.48 -11.35
N MET A 397 -27.15 9.20 -10.76
CA MET A 397 -27.23 9.69 -9.37
C MET A 397 -28.52 10.45 -9.06
N LYS A 398 -28.91 11.42 -9.91
CA LYS A 398 -30.11 12.23 -9.68
C LYS A 398 -31.39 11.39 -9.79
N SER A 399 -31.40 10.39 -10.66
CA SER A 399 -32.54 9.46 -10.79
C SER A 399 -32.63 8.44 -9.66
N TRP A 400 -31.53 8.17 -8.97
CA TRP A 400 -31.46 7.22 -7.87
C TRP A 400 -31.87 7.84 -6.52
N LEU A 401 -31.57 9.13 -6.34
CA LEU A 401 -31.93 9.88 -5.13
C LEU A 401 -33.42 10.23 -5.09
N ASN A 402 -33.97 10.27 -3.88
CA ASN A 402 -35.34 10.66 -3.60
C ASN A 402 -35.42 12.03 -2.90
N ASP A 403 -36.59 12.65 -2.97
CA ASP A 403 -36.87 13.87 -2.21
C ASP A 403 -36.64 13.64 -0.71
N ASN A 404 -36.08 14.65 -0.03
CA ASN A 404 -35.67 14.65 1.37
C ASN A 404 -34.45 13.79 1.73
N ASP A 405 -33.78 13.15 0.76
CA ASP A 405 -32.47 12.52 0.99
C ASP A 405 -31.46 13.56 1.51
N ILE A 406 -30.49 13.08 2.30
CA ILE A 406 -29.62 13.93 3.11
C ILE A 406 -28.17 13.86 2.62
N PHE A 407 -27.60 15.02 2.33
CA PHE A 407 -26.20 15.20 1.97
C PHE A 407 -25.39 15.66 3.18
N ILE A 408 -24.50 14.81 3.68
CA ILE A 408 -23.50 15.19 4.67
C ILE A 408 -22.22 15.56 3.96
N VAL A 409 -21.85 16.84 4.02
CA VAL A 409 -20.74 17.40 3.25
C VAL A 409 -19.79 18.20 4.13
N ASP A 410 -18.60 18.44 3.59
CA ASP A 410 -17.67 19.38 4.19
C ASP A 410 -18.02 20.83 3.82
N ARG A 411 -17.23 21.77 4.31
CA ARG A 411 -17.47 23.20 4.08
C ARG A 411 -17.29 23.58 2.60
N GLY A 412 -16.46 22.89 1.83
CA GLY A 412 -16.20 23.16 0.41
C GLY A 412 -17.43 23.07 -0.51
N PHE A 413 -18.55 22.55 -0.01
CA PHE A 413 -19.82 22.41 -0.74
C PHE A 413 -20.80 23.57 -0.49
N ARG A 414 -20.43 24.61 0.28
CA ARG A 414 -21.31 25.73 0.60
C ARG A 414 -22.04 26.30 -0.63
N ASP A 415 -21.30 26.54 -1.71
CA ASP A 415 -21.83 27.24 -2.90
C ASP A 415 -22.85 26.39 -3.68
N VAL A 416 -22.98 25.09 -3.39
CA VAL A 416 -23.99 24.21 -3.99
C VAL A 416 -25.16 23.93 -3.03
N SER A 417 -25.07 24.32 -1.76
CA SER A 417 -26.07 23.99 -0.74
C SER A 417 -27.47 24.51 -1.08
N ALA A 418 -27.60 25.76 -1.52
CA ALA A 418 -28.90 26.33 -1.90
C ALA A 418 -29.52 25.55 -3.07
N TYR A 419 -28.71 25.19 -4.05
CA TYR A 419 -29.14 24.39 -5.20
C TYR A 419 -29.60 22.99 -4.79
N LEU A 420 -28.93 22.33 -3.85
CA LEU A 420 -29.35 21.01 -3.35
C LEU A 420 -30.72 21.08 -2.65
N VAL A 421 -30.96 22.13 -1.86
CA VAL A 421 -32.25 22.35 -1.20
C VAL A 421 -33.35 22.65 -2.22
N GLU A 422 -33.07 23.46 -3.25
CA GLU A 422 -33.98 23.72 -4.37
C GLU A 422 -34.35 22.43 -5.13
N GLU A 423 -33.44 21.45 -5.18
CA GLU A 423 -33.66 20.14 -5.79
C GLU A 423 -34.35 19.13 -4.85
N GLY A 424 -34.79 19.56 -3.66
CA GLY A 424 -35.54 18.73 -2.72
C GLY A 424 -34.69 17.97 -1.70
N PHE A 425 -33.37 18.21 -1.62
CA PHE A 425 -32.47 17.52 -0.70
C PHE A 425 -32.18 18.30 0.58
N ASN A 426 -31.92 17.59 1.68
CA ASN A 426 -31.42 18.17 2.92
C ASN A 426 -29.89 18.22 2.91
N VAL A 427 -29.29 19.31 3.41
CA VAL A 427 -27.82 19.49 3.40
C VAL A 427 -27.30 19.79 4.80
N GLU A 428 -26.40 18.93 5.27
CA GLU A 428 -25.78 19.03 6.58
C GLU A 428 -24.26 19.27 6.42
N MET A 429 -23.78 20.38 6.96
CA MET A 429 -22.35 20.76 6.90
C MET A 429 -21.88 21.44 8.19
N PRO A 430 -20.58 21.39 8.52
CA PRO A 430 -20.05 22.11 9.68
C PRO A 430 -20.23 23.62 9.53
N GLN A 431 -20.58 24.29 10.64
CA GLN A 431 -20.82 25.73 10.66
C GLN A 431 -19.55 26.52 10.33
N TYR A 432 -19.78 27.72 9.81
CA TYR A 432 -18.72 28.65 9.46
C TYR A 432 -18.51 29.70 10.53
N LEU A 433 -17.24 30.00 10.78
CA LEU A 433 -16.91 31.05 11.72
C LEU A 433 -17.29 32.39 11.09
N ARG A 434 -18.21 33.12 11.73
CA ARG A 434 -18.65 34.43 11.27
C ARG A 434 -17.46 35.39 11.23
N LYS A 435 -17.43 36.30 10.25
CA LYS A 435 -16.35 37.28 10.10
C LYS A 435 -16.23 38.11 11.38
N GLY A 436 -15.02 38.25 11.90
CA GLY A 436 -14.74 38.96 13.16
C GLY A 436 -14.77 38.08 14.41
N ASN A 437 -15.42 36.91 14.36
CA ASN A 437 -15.45 35.99 15.49
C ASN A 437 -14.15 35.17 15.57
N LYS A 438 -13.64 34.98 16.78
CA LYS A 438 -12.49 34.09 17.06
C LYS A 438 -12.94 32.64 17.38
N GLN A 439 -14.21 32.46 17.73
CA GLN A 439 -14.79 31.20 18.17
C GLN A 439 -16.26 31.07 17.71
N HIS A 440 -16.70 29.82 17.50
CA HIS A 440 -18.12 29.49 17.37
C HIS A 440 -18.84 29.61 18.71
N ASN A 441 -20.12 29.98 18.70
CA ASN A 441 -20.95 29.80 19.88
C ASN A 441 -21.20 28.31 20.16
N THR A 442 -21.76 27.99 21.32
CA THR A 442 -22.00 26.60 21.77
C THR A 442 -22.85 25.81 20.79
N GLU A 443 -23.95 26.41 20.32
CA GLU A 443 -24.88 25.78 19.37
C GLU A 443 -24.20 25.46 18.04
N GLU A 444 -23.54 26.44 17.41
CA GLU A 444 -22.81 26.27 16.15
C GLU A 444 -21.72 25.20 16.26
N ALA A 445 -21.00 25.18 17.39
CA ALA A 445 -19.94 24.22 17.66
C ALA A 445 -20.49 22.80 17.90
N ASN A 446 -21.65 22.68 18.56
CA ASN A 446 -22.37 21.43 18.77
C ASN A 446 -22.92 20.87 17.44
N THR A 447 -23.61 21.68 16.63
CA THR A 447 -24.11 21.29 15.30
C THR A 447 -22.98 20.81 14.41
N SER A 448 -21.86 21.54 14.38
CA SER A 448 -20.65 21.10 13.66
C SER A 448 -20.13 19.75 14.15
N ARG A 449 -20.25 19.45 15.45
CA ARG A 449 -19.83 18.16 16.00
C ARG A 449 -20.76 17.02 15.57
N LEU A 450 -22.06 17.25 15.49
CA LEU A 450 -23.03 16.26 15.03
C LEU A 450 -22.69 15.81 13.60
N VAL A 451 -22.46 16.77 12.70
CA VAL A 451 -22.07 16.51 11.30
C VAL A 451 -20.72 15.79 11.23
N THR A 452 -19.68 16.30 11.91
CA THR A 452 -18.34 15.68 11.87
C THR A 452 -18.29 14.29 12.52
N LYS A 453 -19.26 13.92 13.38
CA LYS A 453 -19.38 12.57 13.93
C LYS A 453 -19.81 11.53 12.91
N VAL A 454 -20.47 11.94 11.83
CA VAL A 454 -20.84 11.05 10.72
C VAL A 454 -19.82 11.16 9.59
N ARG A 455 -19.41 12.39 9.24
CA ARG A 455 -18.49 12.65 8.11
C ARG A 455 -17.14 11.93 8.19
N TRP A 456 -16.66 11.53 9.37
CA TRP A 456 -15.38 10.82 9.51
C TRP A 456 -15.27 9.53 8.67
N VAL A 457 -16.40 8.91 8.29
CA VAL A 457 -16.40 7.69 7.47
C VAL A 457 -15.82 7.93 6.09
N VAL A 458 -16.19 9.03 5.41
CA VAL A 458 -15.66 9.32 4.07
C VAL A 458 -14.17 9.67 4.11
N GLU A 459 -13.70 10.33 5.17
CA GLU A 459 -12.25 10.56 5.39
C GLU A 459 -11.48 9.23 5.56
N SER A 460 -12.10 8.26 6.22
CA SER A 460 -11.53 6.93 6.42
C SER A 460 -11.56 6.09 5.16
N VAL A 461 -12.61 6.20 4.34
CA VAL A 461 -12.68 5.60 2.99
C VAL A 461 -11.58 6.19 2.10
N ASN A 462 -11.44 7.51 2.08
CA ASN A 462 -10.36 8.19 1.37
C ASN A 462 -8.98 7.67 1.81
N SER A 463 -8.79 7.48 3.12
CA SER A 463 -7.58 6.88 3.67
C SER A 463 -7.38 5.42 3.19
N ARG A 464 -8.43 4.59 3.15
CA ARG A 464 -8.38 3.21 2.62
C ARG A 464 -8.01 3.19 1.13
N ILE A 465 -8.56 4.08 0.32
CA ILE A 465 -8.17 4.24 -1.09
C ILE A 465 -6.67 4.58 -1.19
N LYS A 466 -6.16 5.49 -0.34
CA LYS A 466 -4.73 5.85 -0.31
C LYS A 466 -3.80 4.76 0.21
N GLN A 467 -4.31 3.70 0.84
CA GLN A 467 -3.49 2.52 1.14
C GLN A 467 -3.09 1.76 -0.14
N TRP A 468 -3.80 1.96 -1.25
CA TRP A 468 -3.39 1.49 -2.57
C TRP A 468 -2.41 2.50 -3.15
N LYS A 469 -1.12 2.18 -3.05
CA LYS A 469 -0.03 3.15 -3.22
C LYS A 469 0.04 3.77 -4.61
N PHE A 470 -0.63 3.19 -5.61
CA PHE A 470 -0.83 3.85 -6.90
C PHE A 470 -1.50 5.23 -6.75
N PHE A 471 -2.49 5.38 -5.86
CA PHE A 471 -3.22 6.65 -5.66
C PHE A 471 -2.56 7.62 -4.68
N ASP A 472 -1.62 7.13 -3.87
CA ASP A 472 -0.84 7.92 -2.90
C ASP A 472 0.41 8.54 -3.56
N LYS A 473 0.97 7.84 -4.55
CA LYS A 473 2.11 8.29 -5.36
C LYS A 473 1.67 9.23 -6.48
N VAL A 474 2.65 9.87 -7.11
CA VAL A 474 2.45 10.67 -8.33
C VAL A 474 2.22 9.73 -9.52
N VAL A 475 1.01 9.74 -10.05
CA VAL A 475 0.57 8.89 -11.17
C VAL A 475 1.15 9.41 -12.49
N SER A 476 1.63 8.49 -13.33
CA SER A 476 2.16 8.85 -14.65
C SER A 476 1.06 9.31 -15.60
N ASN A 477 1.38 10.28 -16.47
CA ASN A 477 0.43 10.83 -17.44
C ASN A 477 -0.22 9.76 -18.33
N HIS A 478 0.50 8.66 -18.61
CA HIS A 478 -0.02 7.51 -19.36
C HIS A 478 -1.29 6.90 -18.74
N TYR A 479 -1.43 6.95 -17.41
CA TYR A 479 -2.55 6.34 -16.71
C TYR A 479 -3.72 7.27 -16.44
N ILE A 480 -3.62 8.57 -16.76
CA ILE A 480 -4.66 9.56 -16.48
C ILE A 480 -6.04 9.13 -17.02
N PRO A 481 -6.18 8.65 -18.28
CA PRO A 481 -7.48 8.21 -18.80
C PRO A 481 -8.12 7.04 -18.04
N TYR A 482 -7.33 6.29 -17.26
CA TYR A 482 -7.77 5.07 -16.58
C TYR A 482 -7.89 5.23 -15.05
N ILE A 483 -7.62 6.42 -14.51
CA ILE A 483 -7.69 6.67 -13.07
C ILE A 483 -9.09 6.36 -12.53
N GLY A 484 -10.14 6.77 -13.24
CA GLY A 484 -11.53 6.49 -12.84
C GLY A 484 -11.82 4.99 -12.72
N ASP A 485 -11.41 4.21 -13.72
CA ASP A 485 -11.60 2.75 -13.70
C ASP A 485 -10.83 2.08 -12.56
N PHE A 486 -9.56 2.45 -12.38
CA PHE A 486 -8.76 1.91 -11.28
C PHE A 486 -9.36 2.22 -9.92
N LEU A 487 -9.90 3.42 -9.75
CA LEU A 487 -10.60 3.82 -8.53
C LEU A 487 -11.84 2.96 -8.31
N ARG A 488 -12.71 2.81 -9.31
CA ARG A 488 -13.90 1.96 -9.20
C ARG A 488 -13.55 0.52 -8.87
N ILE A 489 -12.54 -0.07 -9.53
CA ILE A 489 -12.04 -1.41 -9.21
C ILE A 489 -11.61 -1.52 -7.74
N VAL A 490 -10.80 -0.58 -7.26
CA VAL A 490 -10.33 -0.60 -5.87
C VAL A 490 -11.49 -0.39 -4.89
N CYS A 491 -12.43 0.50 -5.20
CA CYS A 491 -13.63 0.71 -4.39
C CYS A 491 -14.50 -0.55 -4.31
N SER A 492 -14.68 -1.28 -5.41
CA SER A 492 -15.37 -2.59 -5.40
C SER A 492 -14.67 -3.58 -4.48
N LEU A 493 -13.34 -3.70 -4.56
CA LEU A 493 -12.57 -4.56 -3.66
C LEU A 493 -12.69 -4.13 -2.18
N LEU A 494 -12.75 -2.83 -1.92
CA LEU A 494 -12.94 -2.30 -0.56
C LEU A 494 -14.34 -2.64 -0.03
N ASN A 495 -15.39 -2.54 -0.84
CA ASN A 495 -16.75 -2.92 -0.44
C ASN A 495 -16.86 -4.41 -0.13
N CYS A 496 -16.22 -5.29 -0.91
CA CYS A 496 -16.34 -6.74 -0.72
C CYS A 496 -15.53 -7.27 0.47
N TYR A 497 -14.29 -6.78 0.64
CA TYR A 497 -13.31 -7.46 1.50
C TYR A 497 -12.80 -6.64 2.67
N ARG A 498 -13.22 -5.39 2.84
CA ARG A 498 -12.90 -4.61 4.04
C ARG A 498 -14.09 -4.58 4.99
N PRO A 499 -13.85 -4.67 6.30
CA PRO A 499 -14.92 -4.51 7.28
C PRO A 499 -15.50 -3.09 7.17
N GLN A 500 -16.78 -2.95 7.47
CA GLN A 500 -17.46 -1.65 7.57
C GLN A 500 -16.75 -0.73 8.58
N LEU A 501 -16.88 0.59 8.39
CA LEU A 501 -16.20 1.59 9.23
C LEU A 501 -17.02 1.95 10.46
N ALA A 502 -18.34 2.08 10.32
CA ALA A 502 -19.24 2.31 11.43
C ALA A 502 -20.21 1.14 11.60
N ASN A 503 -20.67 0.94 12.83
CA ASN A 503 -21.54 -0.16 13.21
C ASN A 503 -23.01 0.18 12.87
N MET A 504 -23.74 -0.81 12.34
CA MET A 504 -25.19 -0.78 12.13
C MET A 504 -25.99 -1.21 13.38
N ASP A 505 -25.32 -1.41 14.51
CA ASP A 505 -25.93 -1.77 15.80
C ASP A 505 -26.90 -0.68 16.29
N PRO A 506 -28.18 -1.04 16.57
CA PRO A 506 -29.17 -0.15 17.16
C PRO A 506 -28.73 0.51 18.47
N SER A 507 -27.82 -0.10 19.24
CA SER A 507 -27.27 0.51 20.47
C SER A 507 -26.59 1.87 20.22
N THR A 508 -26.14 2.12 19.00
CA THR A 508 -25.54 3.41 18.60
C THR A 508 -26.53 4.57 18.61
N GLU A 509 -27.84 4.31 18.64
CA GLU A 509 -28.88 5.33 18.83
C GLU A 509 -28.80 5.99 20.21
N GLU A 510 -28.37 5.25 21.25
CA GLU A 510 -28.20 5.83 22.58
C GLU A 510 -27.12 6.92 22.57
N ILE A 511 -26.04 6.69 21.80
CA ILE A 511 -24.99 7.69 21.58
C ILE A 511 -25.56 8.90 20.83
N ALA A 512 -26.41 8.68 19.82
CA ALA A 512 -27.07 9.76 19.09
C ALA A 512 -27.97 10.60 20.02
N ASN A 513 -28.79 9.96 20.85
CA ASN A 513 -29.66 10.63 21.83
C ASN A 513 -28.84 11.45 22.83
N LYS A 514 -27.78 10.87 23.40
CA LYS A 514 -26.86 11.59 24.29
C LYS A 514 -26.25 12.83 23.61
N MET A 515 -25.91 12.72 22.32
CA MET A 515 -25.39 13.84 21.54
C MET A 515 -26.45 14.93 21.30
N LEU A 516 -27.68 14.55 20.98
CA LEU A 516 -28.78 15.49 20.74
C LEU A 516 -29.17 16.23 22.03
N VAL A 517 -29.33 15.50 23.14
CA VAL A 517 -29.60 16.10 24.46
C VAL A 517 -28.50 17.10 24.83
N ARG A 518 -27.22 16.71 24.74
CA ARG A 518 -26.10 17.63 24.99
C ARG A 518 -26.06 18.80 24.02
N SER A 519 -26.47 18.61 22.76
CA SER A 519 -26.41 19.69 21.77
C SER A 519 -27.33 20.86 22.09
N ALA A 520 -28.43 20.60 22.80
CA ALA A 520 -29.40 21.58 23.26
C ALA A 520 -28.97 22.31 24.55
N MET A 521 -27.91 21.85 25.22
CA MET A 521 -27.43 22.46 26.46
C MET A 521 -26.51 23.67 26.20
N SER A 522 -26.57 24.66 27.09
CA SER A 522 -25.57 25.72 27.19
C SER A 522 -24.23 25.17 27.71
N ASN A 523 -23.15 25.95 27.52
CA ASN A 523 -21.88 25.66 28.16
C ASN A 523 -21.78 26.48 29.45
N ASP A 524 -22.13 25.88 30.58
CA ASP A 524 -22.18 26.58 31.87
C ASP A 524 -20.80 27.04 32.34
N VAL A 525 -19.74 26.28 32.01
CA VAL A 525 -18.35 26.69 32.29
C VAL A 525 -17.95 27.91 31.44
N GLN A 526 -18.38 27.97 30.19
CA GLN A 526 -18.16 29.16 29.36
C GLN A 526 -18.87 30.37 29.96
N LYS A 527 -20.16 30.21 30.30
CA LYS A 527 -20.96 31.28 30.89
C LYS A 527 -20.31 31.82 32.17
N MET A 528 -19.92 30.92 33.07
CA MET A 528 -19.17 31.25 34.29
C MET A 528 -17.85 32.00 33.98
N VAL A 529 -17.06 31.52 33.02
CA VAL A 529 -15.79 32.17 32.63
C VAL A 529 -15.98 33.58 32.10
N GLU A 530 -17.07 33.81 31.36
CA GLU A 530 -17.41 35.11 30.76
C GLU A 530 -17.99 36.08 31.81
N GLU A 531 -18.96 35.65 32.61
CA GLU A 531 -19.59 36.45 33.67
C GLU A 531 -18.58 36.87 34.74
N GLU A 532 -17.73 35.96 35.19
CA GLU A 532 -16.70 36.25 36.19
C GLU A 532 -15.43 36.90 35.61
N GLY A 533 -15.35 37.05 34.28
CA GLY A 533 -14.19 37.66 33.60
C GLY A 533 -12.88 36.91 33.83
N LEU A 534 -12.93 35.58 33.98
CA LEU A 534 -11.79 34.73 34.40
C LEU A 534 -10.62 34.70 33.41
N LEU A 535 -10.88 35.09 32.16
CA LEU A 535 -9.82 35.24 31.14
C LEU A 535 -8.89 36.43 31.44
N LYS A 536 -9.40 37.48 32.09
CA LYS A 536 -8.66 38.72 32.37
C LYS A 536 -8.02 38.70 33.77
N LYS A 537 -8.68 38.07 34.74
CA LYS A 537 -8.23 37.99 36.15
C LYS A 537 -7.07 36.99 36.29
N ARG A 538 -5.86 37.47 36.59
CA ARG A 538 -4.66 36.62 36.78
C ARG A 538 -4.37 36.27 38.24
N SER A 539 -4.63 37.19 39.17
CA SER A 539 -4.30 37.07 40.61
C SER A 539 -5.08 35.97 41.33
N ILE A 540 -6.26 35.62 40.83
CA ILE A 540 -7.14 34.60 41.44
C ILE A 540 -6.73 33.16 41.13
N PHE A 541 -5.66 32.96 40.35
CA PHE A 541 -5.22 31.65 39.91
C PHE A 541 -3.87 31.29 40.54
N LYS A 542 -3.86 30.23 41.35
CA LYS A 542 -2.63 29.69 41.93
C LYS A 542 -2.04 28.63 41.00
N LYS A 543 -0.76 28.78 40.65
CA LYS A 543 -0.04 27.78 39.83
C LYS A 543 0.15 26.51 40.64
N VAL A 544 -0.07 25.36 40.00
CA VAL A 544 0.15 24.05 40.61
C VAL A 544 1.43 23.44 40.03
N GLU A 545 2.31 22.98 40.91
CA GLU A 545 3.51 22.26 40.51
C GLU A 545 3.15 20.81 40.18
N MET A 546 3.27 20.44 38.90
CA MET A 546 2.93 19.09 38.43
C MET A 546 4.08 18.09 38.61
N ASN A 547 5.31 18.57 38.86
CA ASN A 547 6.54 17.77 38.91
C ASN A 547 7.15 17.73 40.33
N THR A 548 6.35 17.46 41.35
CA THR A 548 6.85 17.34 42.73
C THR A 548 7.41 15.93 42.97
N SER A 549 8.70 15.85 43.31
CA SER A 549 9.41 14.63 43.75
C SER A 549 9.07 14.20 45.18
N GLY A 550 7.97 14.70 45.75
CA GLY A 550 7.54 14.46 47.14
C GLY A 550 6.26 13.62 47.24
N PHE A 551 5.95 13.15 48.46
CA PHE A 551 4.80 12.29 48.78
C PHE A 551 3.39 12.91 48.55
N SER A 552 3.30 14.19 48.17
CA SER A 552 2.01 14.86 47.93
C SER A 552 1.63 14.84 46.44
N LEU A 553 0.53 14.18 46.12
CA LEU A 553 -0.02 14.11 44.77
C LEU A 553 -0.60 15.48 44.38
N PRO A 554 -0.12 16.13 43.29
CA PRO A 554 -0.71 17.39 42.83
C PRO A 554 -2.14 17.17 42.33
N LEU A 555 -3.09 18.00 42.79
CA LEU A 555 -4.53 17.85 42.54
C LEU A 555 -5.07 16.46 42.97
N PRO A 556 -5.09 16.17 44.29
CA PRO A 556 -5.52 14.88 44.83
C PRO A 556 -7.04 14.64 44.68
N ASP A 557 -7.80 15.72 44.53
CA ASP A 557 -9.25 15.75 44.33
C ASP A 557 -9.68 15.59 42.87
N PHE A 558 -8.75 15.66 41.91
CA PHE A 558 -9.07 15.50 40.50
C PHE A 558 -9.25 14.01 40.13
N PRO A 559 -10.31 13.64 39.39
CA PRO A 559 -10.65 12.24 39.11
C PRO A 559 -9.55 11.39 38.51
N ILE A 560 -9.54 10.10 38.86
CA ILE A 560 -8.92 9.05 38.07
C ILE A 560 -9.94 8.59 37.01
N LEU A 561 -9.65 8.86 35.74
CA LEU A 561 -10.53 8.55 34.62
C LEU A 561 -10.09 7.29 33.90
N SER A 562 -11.02 6.37 33.63
CA SER A 562 -10.77 5.25 32.72
C SER A 562 -10.74 5.71 31.25
N MET A 563 -10.09 4.91 30.38
CA MET A 563 -10.11 5.18 28.94
C MET A 563 -11.52 5.17 28.35
N ASP A 564 -12.43 4.36 28.91
CA ASP A 564 -13.82 4.33 28.47
C ASP A 564 -14.58 5.58 28.88
N LYS A 565 -14.33 6.12 30.08
CA LYS A 565 -14.88 7.42 30.48
C LYS A 565 -14.36 8.55 29.60
N LEU A 566 -13.08 8.53 29.25
CA LEU A 566 -12.49 9.49 28.30
C LEU A 566 -13.12 9.38 26.90
N ARG A 567 -13.40 8.16 26.42
CA ARG A 567 -14.11 7.94 25.15
C ARG A 567 -15.55 8.43 25.19
N GLU A 568 -16.24 8.28 26.31
CA GLU A 568 -17.58 8.80 26.54
C GLU A 568 -17.60 10.34 26.52
N ILE A 569 -16.64 10.98 27.18
CA ILE A 569 -16.50 12.44 27.21
C ILE A 569 -16.16 12.99 25.82
N THR A 570 -15.21 12.38 25.12
CA THR A 570 -14.75 12.86 23.80
C THR A 570 -15.70 12.49 22.65
N LEU A 571 -16.53 11.47 22.85
CA LEU A 571 -17.39 10.86 21.84
C LEU A 571 -16.63 10.42 20.58
N GLY A 572 -15.36 10.04 20.74
CA GLY A 572 -14.50 9.58 19.65
C GLY A 572 -13.02 9.47 20.02
N ILE A 573 -12.31 8.60 19.33
CA ILE A 573 -10.89 8.30 19.62
C ILE A 573 -9.90 9.33 19.06
N TYR A 574 -10.32 10.17 18.11
CA TYR A 574 -9.41 11.07 17.40
C TYR A 574 -8.73 12.07 18.34
N GLN A 575 -9.50 12.75 19.19
CA GLN A 575 -8.94 13.72 20.15
C GLN A 575 -8.02 13.04 21.17
N LEU A 576 -8.29 11.78 21.54
CA LEU A 576 -7.44 11.02 22.45
C LEU A 576 -6.12 10.57 21.80
N LYS A 577 -6.12 10.26 20.50
CA LYS A 577 -4.88 9.95 19.76
C LYS A 577 -3.93 11.15 19.70
N GLU A 578 -4.48 12.36 19.63
CA GLU A 578 -3.70 13.60 19.63
C GLU A 578 -3.20 14.00 21.02
N ALA A 579 -3.85 13.51 22.09
CA ALA A 579 -3.59 13.93 23.47
C ALA A 579 -2.12 13.78 23.86
N LYS A 580 -1.52 12.61 23.58
CA LYS A 580 -0.13 12.34 23.89
C LYS A 580 0.81 13.36 23.25
N ASN A 581 0.61 13.67 21.97
CA ASN A 581 1.49 14.59 21.23
C ASN A 581 1.37 16.02 21.77
N TYR A 582 0.15 16.49 22.06
CA TYR A 582 -0.06 17.79 22.68
C TYR A 582 0.63 17.89 24.04
N MET A 583 0.59 16.83 24.85
CA MET A 583 1.24 16.83 26.16
C MET A 583 2.75 16.79 26.02
N SER A 584 3.31 15.89 25.21
CA SER A 584 4.75 15.84 24.95
C SER A 584 5.31 17.20 24.52
N ASP A 585 4.66 17.88 23.58
CA ASP A 585 5.10 19.21 23.09
C ASP A 585 5.06 20.30 24.18
N ASN A 586 4.01 20.33 25.00
CA ASN A 586 3.87 21.38 26.02
C ASN A 586 4.74 21.13 27.27
N PHE A 587 5.10 19.88 27.57
CA PHE A 587 6.00 19.54 28.67
C PHE A 587 7.47 19.85 28.35
N THR A 588 7.94 19.60 27.13
CA THR A 588 9.35 19.84 26.74
C THR A 588 9.76 21.30 26.90
N ASP A 589 8.86 22.24 26.61
CA ASP A 589 9.17 23.67 26.69
C ASP A 589 8.97 24.27 28.11
N ASN A 590 8.63 23.46 29.12
CA ASN A 590 8.17 23.93 30.45
C ASN A 590 6.93 24.85 30.36
N GLN A 591 6.08 24.67 29.33
CA GLN A 591 4.97 25.56 28.99
C GLN A 591 3.60 25.02 29.40
N TYR A 592 3.53 23.80 29.94
CA TYR A 592 2.33 23.22 30.50
C TYR A 592 2.03 23.82 31.87
N GLU A 593 1.23 24.89 31.88
CA GLU A 593 0.89 25.61 33.11
C GLU A 593 -0.53 25.26 33.56
N VAL A 594 -0.62 24.58 34.72
CA VAL A 594 -1.88 24.27 35.40
C VAL A 594 -2.10 25.24 36.55
N TYR A 595 -3.29 25.79 36.63
CA TYR A 595 -3.72 26.70 37.69
C TYR A 595 -5.04 26.26 38.30
N VAL A 596 -5.20 26.47 39.61
CA VAL A 596 -6.47 26.33 40.33
C VAL A 596 -7.04 27.72 40.58
N CYS A 597 -8.34 27.89 40.39
CA CYS A 597 -9.06 29.12 40.74
C CYS A 597 -9.29 29.15 42.25
N ASN A 598 -8.88 30.22 42.95
CA ASN A 598 -9.11 30.36 44.38
C ASN A 598 -10.58 30.66 44.75
N PRO A 599 -11.32 31.56 44.05
CA PRO A 599 -12.70 31.91 44.43
C PRO A 599 -13.76 30.92 43.93
N ILE A 600 -13.39 30.00 43.04
CA ILE A 600 -14.32 29.01 42.47
C ILE A 600 -13.71 27.64 42.71
N ASP A 601 -14.33 26.90 43.63
CA ASP A 601 -13.88 25.57 44.02
C ASP A 601 -13.83 24.65 42.80
N HIS A 602 -12.80 23.80 42.76
CA HIS A 602 -12.63 22.76 41.75
C HIS A 602 -12.71 23.26 40.28
N LEU A 603 -12.25 24.49 40.02
CA LEU A 603 -12.08 25.03 38.67
C LEU A 603 -10.59 25.10 38.29
N LEU A 604 -10.20 24.30 37.29
CA LEU A 604 -8.86 24.36 36.72
C LEU A 604 -8.80 25.31 35.53
N ARG A 605 -7.67 25.98 35.38
CA ARG A 605 -7.27 26.71 34.18
C ARG A 605 -5.93 26.17 33.69
N VAL A 606 -5.88 25.70 32.45
CA VAL A 606 -4.67 25.17 31.82
C VAL A 606 -4.38 25.94 30.53
N LYS A 607 -3.13 26.32 30.31
CA LYS A 607 -2.70 26.95 29.06
C LYS A 607 -1.95 25.97 28.18
N LEU A 608 -2.32 25.89 26.92
CA LEU A 608 -1.72 25.00 25.93
C LEU A 608 -1.34 25.77 24.67
N LYS A 609 -0.22 25.39 24.05
CA LYS A 609 0.15 25.84 22.71
C LYS A 609 -0.69 25.14 21.64
N SER A 610 -0.89 25.82 20.52
CA SER A 610 -1.49 25.24 19.33
C SER A 610 -0.47 24.38 18.58
N ARG A 611 -0.89 23.21 18.11
CA ARG A 611 -0.06 22.34 17.26
C ARG A 611 0.33 22.96 15.91
N HIS A 612 -0.32 24.05 15.51
CA HIS A 612 -0.11 24.70 14.20
C HIS A 612 0.75 25.97 14.29
N SER A 613 0.91 26.54 15.48
CA SER A 613 1.72 27.73 15.68
C SER A 613 2.13 27.84 17.15
N SER A 614 3.43 27.96 17.37
CA SER A 614 4.02 28.20 18.69
C SER A 614 3.58 29.54 19.30
N SER A 615 3.18 30.52 18.47
CA SER A 615 2.71 31.84 18.92
C SER A 615 1.25 31.85 19.39
N VAL A 616 0.47 30.82 19.05
CA VAL A 616 -0.94 30.74 19.39
C VAL A 616 -1.13 29.87 20.63
N ARG A 617 -1.78 30.43 21.66
CA ARG A 617 -2.08 29.73 22.91
C ARG A 617 -3.57 29.68 23.14
N HIS A 618 -4.04 28.55 23.67
CA HIS A 618 -5.41 28.31 24.06
C HIS A 618 -5.49 28.05 25.56
N THR A 619 -6.38 28.77 26.21
CA THR A 619 -6.77 28.52 27.60
C THR A 619 -7.90 27.50 27.63
N VAL A 620 -7.77 26.51 28.50
CA VAL A 620 -8.73 25.45 28.83
C VAL A 620 -9.18 25.64 30.27
N PHE A 621 -10.47 25.51 30.51
CA PHE A 621 -11.10 25.47 31.82
C PHE A 621 -11.78 24.11 32.01
N ILE A 622 -11.60 23.50 33.18
CA ILE A 622 -12.25 22.24 33.56
C ILE A 622 -12.84 22.44 34.94
N HIS A 623 -14.15 22.22 35.05
CA HIS A 623 -14.88 22.26 36.31
C HIS A 623 -15.20 20.82 36.73
N TYR A 624 -14.91 20.48 37.98
CA TYR A 624 -15.15 19.16 38.55
C TYR A 624 -15.76 19.27 39.94
N THR A 625 -16.26 18.16 40.50
CA THR A 625 -16.84 18.14 41.85
C THR A 625 -15.81 17.67 42.88
N GLN A 626 -16.10 17.91 44.15
CA GLN A 626 -15.33 17.36 45.27
C GLN A 626 -15.30 15.82 45.26
N ASP A 627 -16.36 15.18 44.75
CA ASP A 627 -16.45 13.73 44.56
C ASP A 627 -15.63 13.22 43.37
N GLY A 628 -14.95 14.12 42.65
CA GLY A 628 -14.10 13.78 41.52
C GLY A 628 -14.89 13.53 40.23
N GLU A 629 -16.04 14.16 40.00
CA GLU A 629 -16.74 14.06 38.71
C GLU A 629 -16.45 15.26 37.82
N ILE A 630 -16.25 15.04 36.51
CA ILE A 630 -16.09 16.14 35.55
C ILE A 630 -17.47 16.74 35.23
N VAL A 631 -17.71 17.97 35.70
CA VAL A 631 -18.97 18.70 35.50
C VAL A 631 -19.03 19.32 34.10
N GLY A 632 -17.92 19.92 33.65
CA GLY A 632 -17.90 20.60 32.36
C GLY A 632 -16.53 21.15 31.97
N TRP A 633 -16.46 21.69 30.76
CA TRP A 633 -15.24 22.27 30.23
C TRP A 633 -15.51 23.40 29.25
N TYR A 634 -14.54 24.30 29.12
CA TYR A 634 -14.52 25.33 28.10
C TYR A 634 -13.09 25.52 27.59
N CYS A 635 -12.94 25.76 26.29
CA CYS A 635 -11.64 26.09 25.72
C CYS A 635 -11.77 27.25 24.75
N THR A 636 -10.83 28.19 24.79
CA THR A 636 -10.78 29.38 23.91
C THR A 636 -10.44 29.08 22.43
N CYS A 637 -10.23 27.81 22.06
CA CYS A 637 -10.02 27.43 20.66
C CYS A 637 -11.32 27.52 19.84
N LYS A 638 -11.23 27.55 18.50
CA LYS A 638 -12.37 27.78 17.59
C LYS A 638 -13.64 26.97 17.88
N VAL A 639 -13.51 25.73 18.35
CA VAL A 639 -14.61 24.79 18.62
C VAL A 639 -14.77 24.45 20.11
N GLY A 640 -14.05 25.15 20.99
CA GLY A 640 -13.92 24.79 22.40
C GLY A 640 -15.11 25.18 23.29
N ALA A 641 -16.12 25.87 22.73
CA ALA A 641 -17.40 26.12 23.38
C ALA A 641 -18.33 24.89 23.40
N ARG A 642 -18.08 23.88 22.55
CA ARG A 642 -18.97 22.71 22.45
C ARG A 642 -19.04 21.88 23.73
N VAL A 643 -20.22 21.36 24.00
CA VAL A 643 -20.51 20.39 25.07
C VAL A 643 -20.76 18.98 24.50
N VAL A 644 -21.03 18.87 23.20
CA VAL A 644 -21.01 17.59 22.49
C VAL A 644 -19.56 17.21 22.21
N GLY A 645 -19.02 16.29 22.99
CA GLY A 645 -17.60 15.95 22.93
C GLY A 645 -16.74 17.11 23.43
N CYS A 646 -15.43 17.05 23.19
CA CYS A 646 -14.51 18.15 23.57
C CYS A 646 -13.40 18.33 22.54
N CYS A 647 -12.76 19.50 22.50
CA CYS A 647 -11.66 19.76 21.57
C CYS A 647 -10.40 18.97 21.97
N ALA A 648 -9.40 18.89 21.07
CA ALA A 648 -8.15 18.18 21.37
C ALA A 648 -7.43 18.74 22.61
N HIS A 649 -7.50 20.05 22.86
CA HIS A 649 -6.90 20.67 24.04
C HIS A 649 -7.53 20.14 25.34
N VAL A 650 -8.87 20.16 25.44
CA VAL A 650 -9.58 19.61 26.61
C VAL A 650 -9.30 18.12 26.78
N ALA A 651 -9.39 17.34 25.69
CA ALA A 651 -9.10 15.91 25.72
C ALA A 651 -7.68 15.62 26.21
N SER A 652 -6.70 16.45 25.84
CA SER A 652 -5.31 16.30 26.28
C SER A 652 -5.16 16.53 27.78
N VAL A 653 -5.79 17.59 28.32
CA VAL A 653 -5.76 17.88 29.75
C VAL A 653 -6.44 16.77 30.55
N LEU A 654 -7.65 16.35 30.14
CA LEU A 654 -8.38 15.26 30.80
C LEU A 654 -7.63 13.93 30.73
N TRP A 655 -7.02 13.61 29.59
CA TRP A 655 -6.21 12.40 29.44
C TRP A 655 -4.96 12.43 30.30
N TYR A 656 -4.25 13.56 30.38
CA TYR A 656 -3.04 13.67 31.19
C TYR A 656 -3.36 13.62 32.69
N LEU A 657 -4.22 14.53 33.16
CA LEU A 657 -4.58 14.66 34.57
C LEU A 657 -5.42 13.48 35.06
N GLY A 658 -6.31 12.94 34.23
CA GLY A 658 -7.21 11.87 34.65
C GLY A 658 -6.63 10.47 34.50
N TYR A 659 -5.71 10.25 33.56
CA TYR A 659 -5.29 8.90 33.18
C TYR A 659 -3.78 8.72 33.15
N HIS A 660 -3.05 9.48 32.32
CA HIS A 660 -1.63 9.22 32.06
C HIS A 660 -0.73 9.41 33.28
N ARG A 661 -0.96 10.44 34.10
CA ARG A 661 -0.12 10.72 35.27
C ARG A 661 -0.06 9.57 36.29
N PHE A 662 -1.03 8.66 36.25
CA PHE A 662 -1.13 7.49 37.14
C PHE A 662 -0.51 6.21 36.55
N GLN A 663 -0.07 6.23 35.29
CA GLN A 663 0.48 5.05 34.61
C GLN A 663 1.98 4.83 34.87
N GLY A 664 2.67 5.75 35.55
CA GLY A 664 4.10 5.64 35.87
C GLY A 664 5.03 5.54 34.64
N THR A 665 4.57 5.99 33.48
CA THR A 665 5.33 5.93 32.21
C THR A 665 5.70 7.33 31.75
N ASP A 666 6.95 7.49 31.33
CA ASP A 666 7.42 8.76 30.79
C ASP A 666 6.84 9.06 29.41
N LEU A 667 6.57 10.34 29.16
CA LEU A 667 6.18 10.83 27.85
C LEU A 667 7.37 10.81 26.88
N HIS A 668 7.67 9.64 26.30
CA HIS A 668 8.69 9.54 25.26
C HIS A 668 8.25 10.26 23.97
N GLN A 669 9.04 11.26 23.57
CA GLN A 669 8.89 11.98 22.31
C GLN A 669 9.80 11.36 21.24
N VAL A 670 9.27 11.22 20.02
CA VAL A 670 10.09 10.88 18.85
C VAL A 670 10.81 12.14 18.40
N LYS A 671 12.14 12.19 18.56
CA LYS A 671 12.96 13.35 18.21
C LYS A 671 13.47 13.22 16.77
N PHE A 672 12.79 13.87 15.81
CA PHE A 672 13.27 13.99 14.42
C PHE A 672 14.23 15.16 14.22
N HIS A 673 14.13 16.21 15.05
CA HIS A 673 14.90 17.44 14.89
C HIS A 673 16.42 17.23 14.95
N SER A 674 16.90 16.26 15.73
CA SER A 674 18.33 15.95 15.79
C SER A 674 18.88 15.34 14.49
N SER A 675 18.02 14.86 13.59
CA SER A 675 18.40 14.25 12.31
C SER A 675 18.29 15.22 11.13
N ILE A 676 17.91 16.48 11.36
CA ILE A 676 17.67 17.47 10.32
C ILE A 676 18.37 18.78 10.72
N THR A 677 19.24 19.28 9.86
CA THR A 677 19.90 20.58 10.07
C THR A 677 18.94 21.72 9.72
N ASP A 678 18.76 22.67 10.64
CA ASP A 678 18.03 23.90 10.37
C ASP A 678 18.99 24.94 9.77
N ALA A 679 18.80 25.28 8.50
CA ALA A 679 19.64 26.24 7.79
C ALA A 679 19.49 27.70 8.31
N SER A 680 18.49 27.98 9.14
CA SER A 680 18.37 29.28 9.83
C SER A 680 19.35 29.41 11.00
N PHE A 681 19.91 28.30 11.49
CA PHE A 681 20.92 28.32 12.54
C PHE A 681 22.31 28.48 11.89
N LEU A 682 22.74 29.72 11.74
CA LEU A 682 24.12 30.03 11.38
C LEU A 682 24.99 29.94 12.65
N PRO A 683 26.12 29.22 12.62
CA PRO A 683 27.05 29.26 13.73
C PRO A 683 27.53 30.71 13.92
N GLU A 684 27.47 31.21 15.15
CA GLU A 684 28.05 32.50 15.50
C GLU A 684 29.54 32.45 15.14
N THR A 685 29.96 33.29 14.20
CA THR A 685 31.38 33.46 13.88
C THR A 685 31.99 34.33 14.98
N ASP A 686 32.92 33.77 15.74
CA ASP A 686 33.82 34.48 16.67
C ASP A 686 34.75 35.44 15.91
N SER A 687 34.19 36.48 15.29
CA SER A 687 34.95 37.46 14.52
C SER A 687 34.41 38.87 14.68
N GLU A 688 34.21 39.33 15.92
CA GLU A 688 34.22 40.77 16.28
C GLU A 688 34.83 40.97 17.69
N MET A 689 35.92 40.26 18.00
CA MET A 689 36.81 40.60 19.12
C MET A 689 38.27 40.61 18.65
N ASP A 690 38.63 41.54 17.75
CA ASP A 690 39.93 42.22 17.83
C ASP A 690 40.04 43.40 16.85
N SER A 691 39.99 44.62 17.39
CA SER A 691 40.76 45.79 16.95
C SER A 691 40.24 47.05 17.65
N GLY A 692 40.25 47.02 18.98
CA GLY A 692 40.18 48.21 19.81
C GLY A 692 41.55 48.47 20.43
N SER A 693 42.47 49.08 19.68
CA SER A 693 43.56 49.84 20.29
C SER A 693 43.94 51.05 19.43
N ASP A 694 43.78 52.20 20.08
CA ASP A 694 44.56 53.42 19.99
C ASP A 694 44.31 54.48 18.88
N ASN A 695 43.62 55.53 19.37
CA ASN A 695 44.06 56.93 19.42
C ASN A 695 43.73 57.88 18.23
N ASN A 696 42.63 58.64 18.43
CA ASN A 696 42.52 60.13 18.49
C ASN A 696 43.05 61.02 17.32
N PRO A 697 42.66 62.31 17.25
CA PRO A 697 41.35 62.99 17.19
C PRO A 697 41.29 63.98 15.99
N GLU A 698 40.32 64.91 15.97
CA GLU A 698 40.20 66.12 15.10
C GLU A 698 39.35 66.03 13.82
N GLU A 699 38.08 66.42 13.96
CA GLU A 699 37.31 67.50 13.26
C GLU A 699 35.81 67.19 13.17
#